data_AF-A0A8C1F827-F1
#
_entry.id   AF-A0A8C1F827-F1
#
_cell.length_a   1.000
_cell.length_b   1.000
_cell.length_c   1.000
_cell.angle_alpha   90.00
_cell.angle_beta   90.00
_cell.angle_gamma   90.00
#
_symmetry.space_group_name_H-M   'P 1'
#
loop_
_entity.id
_entity.type
_entity.pdbx_description
1 polymer ?
#
loop_
_entity_poly.entity_id
_entity_poly.type
_entity_poly.pdbx_seq_one_letter_code
_entity_poly.pdbx_strand_id
1 'polypeptide(L)'
;MWIQVRTMDGKETHRVDSLSKLTKVDELRVKIAELFNVEAERQRLFYRGKQMEDGHTIFDYNVGLNDIVQLLVRQKLSSVPLPKDKEAELSDSDSGCGSAQSESDKSSTHGESDGQGAGTSGQTDTPDLIDPGFGFYKINEFVDARDLNMGAWFEAQIVNVTKTTKSSSEDGGSDEEEEIIYHVKYEDYPENGVVQLRGKDVRPRARTVYQWHQLEKGMIVMVNYNPDEPKERGYWYDAEIQRKRETRTQREVYGKILLGEAGDSLNDCRIMFVTEIYKIEEPGCSEGPGASSDSPLKRSNGPECKVCKDDPKKNCRMCNCHVCGVKQDPDKQLLCDECDMAFHTYCLNPPLTTIPEDEDWYCPECRNDASEVVLAGEKLKESKKKAKMASASSSSQRDWGKGMACVGRTKQCTIVPSNHYGPVPGVPVGTQWKFRVQVSESGVHRPHVAGIHGRSNDGAYSLVLAGGYEDDVDDGNEFTYTGSGGRDLSGNKRTAEQSCDQKLTNMNRALALNCNAAVNEKEGAEAKDWKAGKPVRVVRSSKGRKHSKFSPEDGNRYDGIYKVVKYWPEKGKSGFLVWRYLLKRNDDEPAPWTRDGKERIKKLGLTMQYPEGYLEAVAAKEKEKENKNDDDEVEETPTKGKRKRKSQTVVEKSSPTKSTPKKMKVEAYKLSKEQKALIKDDELNKKLWDEAMESLNLGPRFINKVEEVFLCICCQEVVYQPITTECQHNVCRECLQRSFKAEVYTCPACRHDLGKNYQMTVNKPLQAILTQLFPGYSSGRC
;
A
#
# COMPACT_ATOMS: atom_id res chain seq x y z
N MET A 1 -12.37 -30.30 13.85
CA MET A 1 -13.26 -29.14 13.56
C MET A 1 -14.33 -29.57 12.58
N TRP A 2 -15.34 -28.73 12.38
CA TRP A 2 -16.42 -28.95 11.41
C TRP A 2 -16.71 -27.64 10.68
N ILE A 3 -17.22 -27.75 9.46
CA ILE A 3 -17.60 -26.64 8.58
C ILE A 3 -19.01 -26.89 8.03
N GLN A 4 -19.62 -25.87 7.46
CA GLN A 4 -20.80 -26.03 6.63
C GLN A 4 -20.39 -25.96 5.16
N VAL A 5 -20.99 -26.81 4.33
CA VAL A 5 -20.90 -26.71 2.88
C VAL A 5 -22.29 -26.37 2.37
N ARG A 6 -22.40 -25.39 1.47
CA ARG A 6 -23.67 -24.90 0.92
C ARG A 6 -23.58 -24.83 -0.60
N THR A 7 -24.61 -25.27 -1.32
CA THR A 7 -24.64 -25.11 -2.79
C THR A 7 -24.68 -23.63 -3.20
N MET A 8 -24.10 -23.30 -4.35
CA MET A 8 -24.02 -21.92 -4.84
C MET A 8 -25.37 -21.26 -5.13
N ASP A 9 -26.43 -22.06 -5.31
CA ASP A 9 -27.83 -21.62 -5.43
C ASP A 9 -28.56 -21.51 -4.08
N GLY A 10 -27.87 -21.83 -2.98
CA GLY A 10 -28.36 -21.70 -1.61
C GLY A 10 -29.36 -22.77 -1.15
N LYS A 11 -29.74 -23.73 -2.01
CA LYS A 11 -30.82 -24.68 -1.73
C LYS A 11 -30.44 -25.78 -0.73
N GLU A 12 -29.22 -26.28 -0.80
CA GLU A 12 -28.74 -27.37 0.06
C GLU A 12 -27.61 -26.88 0.96
N THR A 13 -27.57 -27.37 2.20
CA THR A 13 -26.50 -27.05 3.16
C THR A 13 -26.29 -28.23 4.10
N HIS A 14 -25.10 -28.81 4.07
CA HIS A 14 -24.71 -29.95 4.91
C HIS A 14 -23.52 -29.59 5.79
N ARG A 15 -23.48 -30.18 6.98
CA ARG A 15 -22.35 -30.06 7.90
C ARG A 15 -21.33 -31.16 7.60
N VAL A 16 -20.05 -30.77 7.46
CA VAL A 16 -18.93 -31.70 7.27
C VAL A 16 -18.14 -31.76 8.56
N ASP A 17 -18.19 -32.91 9.22
CA ASP A 17 -17.53 -33.17 10.51
C ASP A 17 -16.13 -33.81 10.37
N SER A 18 -15.44 -33.89 11.50
CA SER A 18 -14.14 -34.58 11.64
C SER A 18 -13.07 -34.10 10.64
N LEU A 19 -13.01 -32.79 10.42
CA LEU A 19 -11.96 -32.13 9.63
C LEU A 19 -10.79 -31.69 10.53
N SER A 20 -9.57 -31.73 10.01
CA SER A 20 -8.38 -31.11 10.60
C SER A 20 -8.10 -29.79 9.88
N LYS A 21 -7.39 -28.85 10.52
CA LYS A 21 -6.87 -27.67 9.82
C LYS A 21 -5.92 -28.07 8.67
N LEU A 22 -5.27 -29.23 8.79
CA LEU A 22 -4.39 -29.80 7.76
C LEU A 22 -5.13 -30.70 6.74
N THR A 23 -6.46 -30.84 6.83
CA THR A 23 -7.23 -31.58 5.82
C THR A 23 -7.08 -30.89 4.48
N LYS A 24 -6.74 -31.67 3.44
CA LYS A 24 -6.55 -31.14 2.09
C LYS A 24 -7.88 -30.87 1.38
N VAL A 25 -7.85 -30.04 0.33
CA VAL A 25 -9.03 -29.76 -0.48
C VAL A 25 -9.51 -31.02 -1.22
N ASP A 26 -8.60 -31.86 -1.70
CA ASP A 26 -8.91 -33.17 -2.29
C ASP A 26 -9.61 -34.11 -1.29
N GLU A 27 -9.09 -34.26 -0.07
CA GLU A 27 -9.76 -35.00 1.02
C GLU A 27 -11.15 -34.41 1.37
N LEU A 28 -11.30 -33.09 1.35
CA LEU A 28 -12.57 -32.42 1.59
C LEU A 28 -13.59 -32.70 0.48
N ARG A 29 -13.16 -32.72 -0.80
CA ARG A 29 -14.02 -33.05 -1.95
C ARG A 29 -14.59 -34.46 -1.86
N VAL A 30 -13.80 -35.44 -1.40
CA VAL A 30 -14.28 -36.82 -1.18
C VAL A 30 -15.42 -36.83 -0.15
N LYS A 31 -15.25 -36.16 1.00
CA LYS A 31 -16.31 -36.05 2.01
C LYS A 31 -17.56 -35.31 1.51
N ILE A 32 -17.38 -34.31 0.64
CA ILE A 32 -18.50 -33.58 0.01
C ILE A 32 -19.20 -34.45 -1.04
N ALA A 33 -18.48 -35.35 -1.73
CA ALA A 33 -19.06 -36.24 -2.73
C ALA A 33 -20.08 -37.20 -2.09
N GLU A 34 -19.75 -37.75 -0.92
CA GLU A 34 -20.66 -38.60 -0.13
C GLU A 34 -21.92 -37.85 0.35
N LEU A 35 -21.78 -36.56 0.71
CA LEU A 35 -22.87 -35.77 1.31
C LEU A 35 -23.81 -35.11 0.29
N PHE A 36 -23.30 -34.72 -0.88
CA PHE A 36 -24.07 -34.03 -1.93
C PHE A 36 -24.32 -34.91 -3.17
N ASN A 37 -23.79 -36.14 -3.20
CA ASN A 37 -23.85 -37.05 -4.35
C ASN A 37 -23.28 -36.43 -5.65
N VAL A 38 -22.14 -35.73 -5.54
CA VAL A 38 -21.44 -35.05 -6.64
C VAL A 38 -19.99 -35.54 -6.73
N GLU A 39 -19.62 -36.15 -7.86
CA GLU A 39 -18.23 -36.57 -8.18
C GLU A 39 -17.22 -35.43 -7.93
N ALA A 40 -16.08 -35.73 -7.28
CA ALA A 40 -15.11 -34.73 -6.83
C ALA A 40 -14.61 -33.78 -7.95
N GLU A 41 -14.44 -34.31 -9.16
CA GLU A 41 -14.06 -33.59 -10.39
C GLU A 41 -15.09 -32.53 -10.83
N ARG A 42 -16.37 -32.74 -10.49
CA ARG A 42 -17.48 -31.84 -10.82
C ARG A 42 -17.71 -30.77 -9.77
N GLN A 43 -17.08 -30.90 -8.61
CA GLN A 43 -17.14 -29.90 -7.54
C GLN A 43 -16.21 -28.72 -7.88
N ARG A 44 -16.64 -27.50 -7.57
CA ARG A 44 -15.78 -26.33 -7.39
C ARG A 44 -16.11 -25.75 -6.03
N LEU A 45 -15.15 -25.82 -5.11
CA LEU A 45 -15.29 -25.30 -3.76
C LEU A 45 -14.78 -23.86 -3.73
N PHE A 46 -15.51 -22.98 -3.06
CA PHE A 46 -15.13 -21.58 -2.87
C PHE A 46 -15.22 -21.20 -1.40
N TYR A 47 -14.24 -20.45 -0.92
CA TYR A 47 -14.26 -19.86 0.41
C TYR A 47 -13.82 -18.40 0.34
N ARG A 48 -14.66 -17.50 0.88
CA ARG A 48 -14.48 -16.03 0.78
C ARG A 48 -14.16 -15.53 -0.64
N GLY A 49 -14.83 -16.09 -1.65
CA GLY A 49 -14.65 -15.76 -3.06
C GLY A 49 -13.44 -16.39 -3.75
N LYS A 50 -12.49 -17.00 -3.02
CA LYS A 50 -11.36 -17.74 -3.61
C LYS A 50 -11.78 -19.17 -3.95
N GLN A 51 -11.40 -19.66 -5.13
CA GLN A 51 -11.53 -21.07 -5.49
C GLN A 51 -10.55 -21.88 -4.62
N MET A 52 -10.99 -23.03 -4.11
CA MET A 52 -10.14 -23.95 -3.35
C MET A 52 -9.60 -25.04 -4.27
N GLU A 53 -8.29 -25.17 -4.30
CA GLU A 53 -7.54 -26.02 -5.22
C GLU A 53 -6.84 -27.19 -4.50
N ASP A 54 -6.68 -28.30 -5.23
CA ASP A 54 -6.22 -29.57 -4.66
C ASP A 54 -4.73 -29.51 -4.31
N GLY A 55 -4.30 -30.32 -3.33
CA GLY A 55 -2.95 -30.26 -2.76
C GLY A 55 -2.78 -29.20 -1.66
N HIS A 56 -3.57 -28.12 -1.66
CA HIS A 56 -3.65 -27.16 -0.55
C HIS A 56 -4.51 -27.68 0.61
N THR A 57 -4.35 -27.09 1.79
CA THR A 57 -5.13 -27.39 3.00
C THR A 57 -6.23 -26.37 3.26
N ILE A 58 -7.26 -26.76 4.00
CA ILE A 58 -8.31 -25.81 4.43
C ILE A 58 -7.75 -24.68 5.32
N PHE A 59 -6.58 -24.88 5.96
CA PHE A 59 -5.89 -23.81 6.68
C PHE A 59 -5.31 -22.74 5.76
N ASP A 60 -4.82 -23.09 4.57
CA ASP A 60 -4.22 -22.12 3.63
C ASP A 60 -5.25 -21.10 3.13
N TYR A 61 -6.51 -21.53 3.04
CA TYR A 61 -7.67 -20.65 2.77
C TYR A 61 -8.22 -19.94 4.03
N ASN A 62 -7.63 -20.15 5.20
CA ASN A 62 -8.08 -19.67 6.51
C ASN A 62 -9.52 -20.10 6.88
N VAL A 63 -9.93 -21.33 6.53
CA VAL A 63 -11.23 -21.88 6.94
C VAL A 63 -11.24 -22.15 8.45
N GLY A 64 -12.15 -21.52 9.16
CA GLY A 64 -12.40 -21.66 10.59
C GLY A 64 -13.45 -22.73 10.93
N LEU A 65 -13.74 -22.88 12.23
CA LEU A 65 -14.81 -23.75 12.71
C LEU A 65 -16.17 -23.06 12.51
N ASN A 66 -17.17 -23.81 12.02
CA ASN A 66 -18.51 -23.31 11.65
C ASN A 66 -18.51 -22.33 10.45
N ASP A 67 -17.41 -22.22 9.70
CA ASP A 67 -17.39 -21.44 8.46
C ASP A 67 -18.12 -22.13 7.30
N ILE A 68 -18.62 -21.34 6.35
CA ILE A 68 -19.37 -21.83 5.18
C ILE A 68 -18.47 -21.86 3.94
N VAL A 69 -18.28 -23.05 3.36
CA VAL A 69 -17.67 -23.27 2.03
C VAL A 69 -18.79 -23.41 1.00
N GLN A 70 -18.66 -22.73 -0.14
CA GLN A 70 -19.65 -22.76 -1.22
C GLN A 70 -19.29 -23.85 -2.25
N LEU A 71 -20.25 -24.69 -2.61
CA LEU A 71 -20.13 -25.74 -3.61
C LEU A 71 -20.83 -25.32 -4.92
N LEU A 72 -20.06 -25.20 -5.99
CA LEU A 72 -20.57 -25.12 -7.36
C LEU A 72 -20.46 -26.51 -8.02
N VAL A 73 -21.54 -26.97 -8.64
CA VAL A 73 -21.58 -28.26 -9.36
C VAL A 73 -21.50 -28.01 -10.86
N ARG A 74 -20.50 -28.54 -11.55
CA ARG A 74 -20.42 -28.49 -13.02
C ARG A 74 -21.45 -29.46 -13.64
N GLN A 75 -22.18 -28.99 -14.64
CA GLN A 75 -22.99 -29.85 -15.51
C GLN A 75 -22.07 -30.62 -16.48
N LYS A 76 -22.47 -31.84 -16.85
CA LYS A 76 -21.77 -32.67 -17.84
C LYS A 76 -22.17 -32.18 -19.23
N LEU A 77 -21.22 -31.69 -20.02
CA LEU A 77 -21.49 -31.41 -21.45
C LEU A 77 -21.72 -32.74 -22.17
N SER A 78 -22.89 -32.91 -22.79
CA SER A 78 -23.16 -34.05 -23.65
C SER A 78 -22.38 -33.89 -24.96
N SER A 79 -21.33 -34.68 -25.14
CA SER A 79 -20.51 -34.69 -26.35
C SER A 79 -21.33 -35.15 -27.57
N VAL A 80 -21.61 -34.24 -28.50
CA VAL A 80 -22.03 -34.60 -29.87
C VAL A 80 -20.75 -35.00 -30.63
N PRO A 81 -20.69 -36.20 -31.24
CA PRO A 81 -19.48 -36.66 -31.91
C PRO A 81 -19.33 -36.02 -33.30
N LEU A 82 -18.14 -35.48 -33.59
CA LEU A 82 -17.71 -35.15 -34.95
C LEU A 82 -17.03 -36.37 -35.62
N PRO A 83 -17.19 -36.59 -36.94
CA PRO A 83 -16.67 -37.80 -37.59
C PRO A 83 -15.15 -37.79 -37.77
N LYS A 84 -14.55 -38.99 -37.75
CA LYS A 84 -13.15 -39.23 -38.13
C LYS A 84 -12.98 -39.38 -39.65
N ASP A 85 -11.81 -38.95 -40.14
CA ASP A 85 -10.95 -39.57 -41.17
C ASP A 85 -9.90 -38.50 -41.60
N LYS A 86 -8.59 -38.75 -41.76
CA LYS A 86 -7.76 -39.98 -41.79
C LYS A 86 -6.36 -39.74 -41.22
N GLU A 87 -5.70 -40.79 -40.76
CA GLU A 87 -4.28 -40.85 -40.36
C GLU A 87 -3.38 -41.38 -41.49
N ALA A 88 -2.11 -40.97 -41.53
CA ALA A 88 -0.94 -41.61 -42.18
C ALA A 88 0.25 -40.61 -42.21
N GLU A 89 1.51 -40.90 -41.87
CA GLU A 89 2.16 -42.06 -41.20
C GLU A 89 3.38 -41.57 -40.37
N LEU A 90 3.99 -42.49 -39.61
CA LEU A 90 5.19 -42.30 -38.77
C LEU A 90 6.50 -42.55 -39.55
N SER A 91 7.64 -41.98 -39.10
CA SER A 91 8.80 -42.79 -38.64
C SER A 91 10.04 -41.95 -38.31
N ASP A 92 10.82 -42.52 -37.39
CA ASP A 92 12.02 -42.03 -36.73
C ASP A 92 13.21 -41.62 -37.62
N SER A 93 14.09 -40.77 -37.09
CA SER A 93 15.50 -41.15 -36.89
C SER A 93 16.21 -40.28 -35.84
N ASP A 94 16.99 -40.93 -34.99
CA ASP A 94 17.76 -40.40 -33.84
C ASP A 94 19.21 -40.03 -34.24
N SER A 95 20.01 -39.53 -33.27
CA SER A 95 21.48 -39.41 -33.26
C SER A 95 22.10 -38.00 -33.41
N GLY A 96 21.99 -37.22 -32.34
CA GLY A 96 23.10 -36.81 -31.45
C GLY A 96 24.54 -36.50 -31.93
N CYS A 97 25.12 -35.53 -31.20
CA CYS A 97 26.53 -35.41 -30.79
C CYS A 97 27.59 -34.86 -31.80
N GLY A 98 28.30 -33.81 -31.39
CA GLY A 98 29.56 -33.37 -32.02
C GLY A 98 30.03 -31.98 -31.59
N SER A 99 30.79 -31.88 -30.50
CA SER A 99 31.37 -30.60 -30.03
C SER A 99 32.69 -30.25 -30.73
N ALA A 100 32.98 -28.94 -30.79
CA ALA A 100 34.26 -28.29 -30.41
C ALA A 100 34.97 -27.41 -31.47
N GLN A 101 35.43 -26.26 -30.97
CA GLN A 101 36.58 -25.45 -31.42
C GLN A 101 36.51 -24.69 -32.77
N SER A 102 37.17 -23.53 -32.96
CA SER A 102 37.64 -22.47 -32.03
C SER A 102 38.32 -21.32 -32.80
N GLU A 103 38.26 -20.08 -32.28
CA GLU A 103 39.20 -18.94 -32.50
C GLU A 103 39.18 -18.29 -33.92
N SER A 104 38.88 -16.98 -34.05
CA SER A 104 39.81 -15.81 -34.03
C SER A 104 40.42 -15.51 -35.43
N ASP A 105 40.91 -14.33 -35.81
CA ASP A 105 41.01 -12.99 -35.19
C ASP A 105 41.36 -11.97 -36.30
N LYS A 106 40.98 -10.67 -36.17
CA LYS A 106 41.70 -9.47 -36.73
C LYS A 106 41.97 -9.39 -38.27
N SER A 107 42.34 -8.25 -38.89
CA SER A 107 42.22 -6.79 -38.63
C SER A 107 42.69 -6.01 -39.88
N SER A 108 42.11 -4.84 -40.18
CA SER A 108 42.72 -3.60 -40.78
C SER A 108 43.75 -3.70 -41.95
N THR A 109 43.77 -2.81 -42.96
CA THR A 109 44.18 -1.38 -42.87
C THR A 109 44.08 -0.69 -44.26
N HIS A 110 43.93 0.66 -44.28
CA HIS A 110 44.27 1.68 -45.32
C HIS A 110 44.18 1.34 -46.83
N GLY A 111 43.65 2.17 -47.75
CA GLY A 111 43.24 3.59 -47.72
C GLY A 111 43.02 4.09 -49.19
N GLU A 112 42.82 5.36 -49.58
CA GLU A 112 42.69 6.66 -48.88
C GLU A 112 41.67 7.57 -49.66
N SER A 113 41.87 8.90 -49.73
CA SER A 113 40.95 9.94 -50.26
C SER A 113 41.06 10.25 -51.76
N ASP A 114 39.93 10.55 -52.44
CA ASP A 114 39.61 11.94 -52.86
C ASP A 114 38.22 12.15 -53.54
N GLY A 115 37.63 13.33 -53.30
CA GLY A 115 36.86 14.12 -54.29
C GLY A 115 35.43 13.72 -54.76
N GLN A 116 34.46 14.60 -54.46
CA GLN A 116 33.14 14.76 -55.12
C GLN A 116 32.12 13.60 -54.91
N GLY A 117 30.81 13.80 -54.83
CA GLY A 117 30.00 15.03 -54.88
C GLY A 117 28.58 14.69 -55.38
N ALA A 118 27.56 15.14 -54.63
CA ALA A 118 26.11 15.03 -54.94
C ALA A 118 25.42 13.64 -54.90
N GLY A 119 24.64 13.43 -53.84
CA GLY A 119 23.21 13.12 -53.97
C GLY A 119 22.76 11.66 -54.10
N THR A 120 22.29 11.09 -53.00
CA THR A 120 20.98 10.38 -52.95
C THR A 120 20.53 10.22 -51.51
N SER A 121 19.36 10.78 -51.18
CA SER A 121 18.70 10.61 -49.87
C SER A 121 17.95 9.28 -49.86
N GLY A 122 18.28 8.39 -48.91
CA GLY A 122 17.50 7.19 -48.66
C GLY A 122 16.11 7.56 -48.13
N GLN A 123 15.07 6.94 -48.69
CA GLN A 123 13.69 7.13 -48.26
C GLN A 123 13.46 6.49 -46.88
N THR A 124 12.71 7.18 -46.02
CA THR A 124 12.04 6.58 -44.86
C THR A 124 10.58 6.38 -45.20
N ASP A 125 10.08 5.15 -45.10
CA ASP A 125 8.67 4.83 -45.35
C ASP A 125 7.75 5.48 -44.30
N THR A 126 7.15 6.63 -44.64
CA THR A 126 6.03 7.20 -43.89
C THR A 126 4.73 6.58 -44.39
N PRO A 127 3.88 5.99 -43.52
CA PRO A 127 2.62 5.39 -43.96
C PRO A 127 1.66 6.47 -44.50
N ASP A 128 1.04 6.18 -45.65
CA ASP A 128 0.14 7.12 -46.34
C ASP A 128 -1.04 7.55 -45.43
N LEU A 129 -1.46 8.82 -45.56
CA LEU A 129 -2.65 9.33 -44.88
C LEU A 129 -3.91 8.76 -45.55
N ILE A 130 -4.62 7.88 -44.84
CA ILE A 130 -5.83 7.25 -45.36
C ILE A 130 -7.05 8.06 -44.92
N ASP A 131 -7.81 8.55 -45.89
CA ASP A 131 -9.06 9.26 -45.64
C ASP A 131 -10.21 8.24 -45.42
N PRO A 132 -10.81 8.16 -44.22
CA PRO A 132 -11.93 7.26 -43.95
C PRO A 132 -13.25 7.71 -44.63
N GLY A 133 -13.30 8.91 -45.21
CA GLY A 133 -14.51 9.49 -45.81
C GLY A 133 -15.52 10.06 -44.81
N PHE A 134 -15.16 10.11 -43.52
CA PHE A 134 -15.96 10.72 -42.44
C PHE A 134 -15.08 11.13 -41.25
N GLY A 135 -15.47 12.20 -40.56
CA GLY A 135 -14.67 12.79 -39.49
C GLY A 135 -13.75 13.91 -39.99
N PHE A 136 -13.04 14.54 -39.05
CA PHE A 136 -12.22 15.73 -39.30
C PHE A 136 -10.73 15.41 -39.55
N TYR A 137 -10.31 14.18 -39.23
CA TYR A 137 -8.91 13.77 -39.21
C TYR A 137 -8.72 12.42 -39.90
N LYS A 138 -7.58 12.25 -40.56
CA LYS A 138 -7.25 11.07 -41.36
C LYS A 138 -6.55 10.00 -40.52
N ILE A 139 -6.63 8.76 -40.97
CA ILE A 139 -5.82 7.67 -40.41
C ILE A 139 -4.36 7.94 -40.74
N ASN A 140 -3.47 7.65 -39.79
CA ASN A 140 -2.05 8.01 -39.73
C ASN A 140 -1.75 9.50 -39.46
N GLU A 141 -2.75 10.37 -39.28
CA GLU A 141 -2.54 11.79 -38.97
C GLU A 141 -2.00 12.01 -37.55
N PHE A 142 -1.04 12.93 -37.40
CA PHE A 142 -0.50 13.37 -36.11
C PHE A 142 -1.42 14.41 -35.45
N VAL A 143 -1.85 14.08 -34.24
CA VAL A 143 -2.82 14.85 -33.44
C VAL A 143 -2.29 15.12 -32.04
N ASP A 144 -2.94 16.05 -31.35
CA ASP A 144 -2.92 16.11 -29.90
C ASP A 144 -4.20 15.47 -29.37
N ALA A 145 -4.03 14.53 -28.44
CA ALA A 145 -5.10 13.77 -27.81
C ALA A 145 -5.19 14.12 -26.32
N ARG A 146 -6.40 14.36 -25.83
CA ARG A 146 -6.67 14.74 -24.43
C ARG A 146 -6.82 13.50 -23.56
N ASP A 147 -5.99 13.40 -22.52
CA ASP A 147 -6.23 12.43 -21.45
C ASP A 147 -7.44 12.85 -20.61
N LEU A 148 -8.38 11.93 -20.40
CA LEU A 148 -9.65 12.20 -19.73
C LEU A 148 -9.53 12.27 -18.20
N ASN A 149 -8.44 11.75 -17.62
CA ASN A 149 -8.24 11.71 -16.17
C ASN A 149 -7.56 12.98 -15.66
N MET A 150 -6.50 13.44 -16.33
CA MET A 150 -5.78 14.66 -15.97
C MET A 150 -6.16 15.89 -16.80
N GLY A 151 -6.82 15.73 -17.95
CA GLY A 151 -7.22 16.83 -18.82
C GLY A 151 -6.06 17.47 -19.61
N ALA A 152 -4.89 16.85 -19.63
CA ALA A 152 -3.73 17.29 -20.40
C ALA A 152 -3.77 16.77 -21.85
N TRP A 153 -3.09 17.47 -22.75
CA TRP A 153 -2.93 17.11 -24.16
C TRP A 153 -1.58 16.45 -24.41
N PHE A 154 -1.58 15.35 -25.15
CA PHE A 154 -0.41 14.54 -25.47
C PHE A 154 -0.27 14.29 -26.97
N GLU A 155 0.97 14.19 -27.43
CA GLU A 155 1.34 13.75 -28.78
C GLU A 155 0.80 12.35 -29.08
N ALA A 156 -0.11 12.24 -30.05
CA ALA A 156 -0.67 10.97 -30.52
C ALA A 156 -0.80 10.90 -32.06
N GLN A 157 -1.03 9.70 -32.58
CA GLN A 157 -1.34 9.42 -33.98
C GLN A 157 -2.67 8.68 -34.08
N ILE A 158 -3.48 8.99 -35.10
CA ILE A 158 -4.72 8.25 -35.36
C ILE A 158 -4.41 6.92 -36.05
N VAL A 159 -4.88 5.83 -35.45
CA VAL A 159 -4.74 4.45 -35.96
C VAL A 159 -5.99 4.00 -36.72
N ASN A 160 -7.19 4.45 -36.30
CA ASN A 160 -8.45 4.12 -36.95
C ASN A 160 -9.54 5.17 -36.65
N VAL A 161 -10.59 5.23 -37.46
CA VAL A 161 -11.78 6.09 -37.24
C VAL A 161 -13.04 5.27 -37.46
N THR A 162 -13.98 5.32 -36.51
CA THR A 162 -15.22 4.52 -36.55
C THR A 162 -16.44 5.38 -36.23
N LYS A 163 -17.57 5.14 -36.91
CA LYS A 163 -18.87 5.72 -36.55
C LYS A 163 -19.62 4.83 -35.56
N THR A 164 -20.38 5.44 -34.65
CA THR A 164 -21.36 4.75 -33.80
C THR A 164 -22.68 5.51 -33.80
N THR A 165 -23.79 4.81 -34.08
CA THR A 165 -25.14 5.36 -34.00
C THR A 165 -25.73 5.16 -32.61
N LYS A 166 -26.19 6.24 -31.96
CA LYS A 166 -26.98 6.14 -30.72
C LYS A 166 -28.46 5.93 -31.03
N SER A 167 -29.00 4.79 -30.62
CA SER A 167 -30.44 4.60 -30.50
C SER A 167 -30.94 5.26 -29.21
N SER A 168 -31.41 6.52 -29.28
CA SER A 168 -32.09 7.17 -28.15
C SER A 168 -33.54 6.69 -28.07
N SER A 169 -33.82 5.73 -27.18
CA SER A 169 -35.19 5.46 -26.73
C SER A 169 -35.64 6.57 -25.77
N GLU A 170 -36.84 7.12 -26.00
CA GLU A 170 -37.54 8.12 -25.17
C GLU A 170 -37.02 9.57 -25.24
N ASP A 171 -37.23 10.26 -26.38
CA ASP A 171 -38.42 11.13 -26.57
C ASP A 171 -38.51 11.57 -28.05
N GLY A 172 -39.65 12.12 -28.49
CA GLY A 172 -39.96 12.38 -29.90
C GLY A 172 -39.21 13.56 -30.54
N GLY A 173 -38.02 13.31 -31.11
CA GLY A 173 -37.30 14.24 -31.98
C GLY A 173 -36.40 13.49 -32.97
N SER A 174 -36.51 13.78 -34.26
CA SER A 174 -35.74 13.12 -35.31
C SER A 174 -34.45 13.87 -35.63
N ASP A 175 -33.35 13.49 -34.96
CA ASP A 175 -31.99 13.74 -35.42
C ASP A 175 -31.11 12.55 -35.00
N GLU A 176 -30.63 11.78 -35.97
CA GLU A 176 -29.68 10.68 -35.73
C GLU A 176 -28.27 11.25 -35.57
N GLU A 177 -27.89 11.61 -34.34
CA GLU A 177 -26.52 12.07 -34.04
C GLU A 177 -25.50 10.91 -34.22
N GLU A 178 -24.88 10.84 -35.40
CA GLU A 178 -23.71 9.99 -35.65
C GLU A 178 -22.51 10.44 -34.79
N GLU A 179 -22.12 9.66 -33.78
CA GLU A 179 -20.94 9.97 -32.97
C GLU A 179 -19.68 9.31 -33.58
N ILE A 180 -18.70 10.14 -33.93
CA ILE A 180 -17.43 9.71 -34.53
C ILE A 180 -16.39 9.48 -33.43
N ILE A 181 -15.82 8.28 -33.43
CA ILE A 181 -14.81 7.82 -32.48
C ILE A 181 -13.47 7.66 -33.20
N TYR A 182 -12.43 8.30 -32.65
CA TYR A 182 -11.06 8.22 -33.12
C TYR A 182 -10.29 7.24 -32.23
N HIS A 183 -9.59 6.29 -32.84
CA HIS A 183 -8.72 5.34 -32.17
C HIS A 183 -7.30 5.86 -32.28
N VAL A 184 -6.75 6.37 -31.17
CA VAL A 184 -5.43 7.02 -31.13
C VAL A 184 -4.40 6.15 -30.41
N LYS A 185 -3.14 6.30 -30.80
CA LYS A 185 -1.98 5.76 -30.09
C LYS A 185 -1.07 6.92 -29.68
N TYR A 186 -0.72 7.01 -28.40
CA TYR A 186 0.21 8.01 -27.88
C TYR A 186 1.64 7.69 -28.34
N GLU A 187 2.41 8.72 -28.71
CA GLU A 187 3.76 8.54 -29.27
C GLU A 187 4.79 8.09 -28.23
N ASP A 188 4.73 8.65 -27.02
CA ASP A 188 5.69 8.38 -25.94
C ASP A 188 5.18 7.33 -24.93
N TYR A 189 3.95 6.83 -25.10
CA TYR A 189 3.30 5.87 -24.19
C TYR A 189 2.70 4.66 -24.96
N PRO A 190 3.51 3.89 -25.70
CA PRO A 190 3.03 2.76 -26.51
C PRO A 190 2.37 1.63 -25.69
N GLU A 191 2.69 1.51 -24.40
CA GLU A 191 2.13 0.55 -23.44
C GLU A 191 0.63 0.76 -23.18
N ASN A 192 0.12 1.99 -23.37
CA ASN A 192 -1.31 2.29 -23.28
C ASN A 192 -2.13 1.74 -24.47
N GLY A 193 -1.47 1.18 -25.49
CA GLY A 193 -2.12 0.56 -26.64
C GLY A 193 -2.87 1.56 -27.52
N VAL A 194 -4.12 1.25 -27.85
CA VAL A 194 -4.99 2.08 -28.69
C VAL A 194 -6.20 2.54 -27.88
N VAL A 195 -6.36 3.86 -27.75
CA VAL A 195 -7.36 4.51 -26.91
C VAL A 195 -8.47 5.10 -27.78
N GLN A 196 -9.72 4.98 -27.34
CA GLN A 196 -10.89 5.52 -28.06
C GLN A 196 -11.28 6.88 -27.50
N LEU A 197 -11.24 7.91 -28.35
CA LEU A 197 -11.54 9.30 -28.03
C LEU A 197 -12.62 9.87 -28.95
N ARG A 198 -13.33 10.91 -28.49
CA ARG A 198 -14.34 11.63 -29.28
C ARG A 198 -13.70 12.80 -30.01
N GLY A 199 -14.37 13.36 -31.01
CA GLY A 199 -13.85 14.51 -31.78
C GLY A 199 -13.51 15.76 -30.96
N LYS A 200 -14.08 15.94 -29.77
CA LYS A 200 -13.72 17.02 -28.82
C LYS A 200 -12.41 16.79 -28.05
N ASP A 201 -11.94 15.55 -28.03
CA ASP A 201 -10.75 15.10 -27.29
C ASP A 201 -9.53 14.92 -28.20
N VAL A 202 -9.67 15.26 -29.49
CA VAL A 202 -8.64 15.11 -30.52
C VAL A 202 -8.58 16.41 -31.33
N ARG A 203 -7.38 16.95 -31.52
CA ARG A 203 -7.13 18.15 -32.35
C ARG A 203 -5.87 18.02 -33.20
N PRO A 204 -5.70 18.80 -34.29
CA PRO A 204 -4.46 18.76 -35.07
C PRO A 204 -3.24 19.05 -34.20
N ARG A 205 -2.11 18.36 -34.44
CA ARG A 205 -0.87 18.57 -33.68
C ARG A 205 -0.48 20.05 -33.65
N ALA A 206 -0.35 20.60 -32.44
CA ALA A 206 0.06 21.97 -32.22
C ALA A 206 1.47 22.21 -32.77
N ARG A 207 1.59 23.17 -33.68
CA ARG A 207 2.82 23.47 -34.44
C ARG A 207 3.25 24.92 -34.34
N THR A 208 2.32 25.83 -34.05
CA THR A 208 2.58 27.28 -34.00
C THR A 208 2.83 27.74 -32.56
N VAL A 209 4.00 28.32 -32.28
CA VAL A 209 4.32 28.95 -30.99
C VAL A 209 4.08 30.45 -31.06
N TYR A 210 3.26 30.96 -30.14
CA TYR A 210 3.00 32.40 -30.02
C TYR A 210 4.25 33.15 -29.51
N GLN A 211 4.63 34.19 -30.23
CA GLN A 211 5.64 35.14 -29.79
C GLN A 211 5.08 36.02 -28.67
N TRP A 212 5.96 36.50 -27.78
CA TRP A 212 5.58 37.33 -26.64
C TRP A 212 4.61 38.47 -26.99
N HIS A 213 4.82 39.13 -28.13
CA HIS A 213 4.03 40.27 -28.60
C HIS A 213 2.59 39.88 -28.99
N GLN A 214 2.36 38.64 -29.41
CA GLN A 214 1.07 38.11 -29.87
C GLN A 214 0.17 37.63 -28.72
N LEU A 215 0.69 37.57 -27.48
CA LEU A 215 -0.07 37.12 -26.32
C LEU A 215 -0.91 38.26 -25.73
N GLU A 216 -2.23 38.13 -25.80
CA GLU A 216 -3.22 39.08 -25.28
C GLU A 216 -4.09 38.45 -24.19
N LYS A 217 -4.77 39.31 -23.40
CA LYS A 217 -5.67 38.85 -22.33
C LYS A 217 -6.96 38.28 -22.94
N GLY A 218 -7.40 37.12 -22.45
CA GLY A 218 -8.60 36.42 -22.91
C GLY A 218 -8.34 35.40 -24.03
N MET A 219 -7.11 35.31 -24.55
CA MET A 219 -6.74 34.25 -25.49
C MET A 219 -6.71 32.89 -24.78
N ILE A 220 -7.28 31.87 -25.41
CA ILE A 220 -7.12 30.47 -25.00
C ILE A 220 -5.94 29.89 -25.80
N VAL A 221 -4.96 29.36 -25.08
CA VAL A 221 -3.68 28.88 -25.62
C VAL A 221 -3.26 27.60 -24.90
N MET A 222 -2.43 26.77 -25.53
CA MET A 222 -1.87 25.59 -24.87
C MET A 222 -0.54 25.95 -24.19
N VAL A 223 -0.40 25.62 -22.90
CA VAL A 223 0.75 25.97 -22.06
C VAL A 223 1.29 24.75 -21.32
N ASN A 224 2.58 24.74 -21.04
CA ASN A 224 3.15 23.78 -20.10
C ASN A 224 2.94 24.25 -18.65
N TYR A 225 2.33 23.41 -17.82
CA TYR A 225 2.09 23.68 -16.40
C TYR A 225 2.16 22.40 -15.56
N ASN A 226 2.50 22.54 -14.28
CA ASN A 226 2.51 21.44 -13.32
C ASN A 226 1.59 21.81 -12.14
N PRO A 227 0.42 21.16 -11.97
CA PRO A 227 -0.50 21.44 -10.88
C PRO A 227 0.09 21.22 -9.48
N ASP A 228 0.94 20.21 -9.30
CA ASP A 228 1.52 19.82 -8.01
C ASP A 228 2.78 20.63 -7.65
N GLU A 229 3.65 20.90 -8.63
CA GLU A 229 4.86 21.72 -8.48
C GLU A 229 4.90 22.89 -9.50
N PRO A 230 4.14 23.99 -9.30
CA PRO A 230 3.97 25.10 -10.28
C PRO A 230 5.22 25.88 -10.74
N LYS A 231 6.42 25.50 -10.28
CA LYS A 231 7.70 26.08 -10.70
C LYS A 231 8.47 25.16 -11.65
N GLU A 232 8.14 23.88 -11.68
CA GLU A 232 8.75 22.89 -12.55
C GLU A 232 7.96 22.74 -13.85
N ARG A 233 8.55 22.03 -14.82
CA ARG A 233 7.87 21.64 -16.06
C ARG A 233 6.91 20.48 -15.76
N GLY A 234 5.75 20.48 -16.40
CA GLY A 234 4.71 19.45 -16.28
C GLY A 234 4.18 19.05 -17.65
N TYR A 235 2.85 18.99 -17.77
CA TYR A 235 2.13 18.59 -18.99
C TYR A 235 1.51 19.78 -19.71
N TRP A 236 0.92 19.54 -20.89
CA TRP A 236 0.30 20.56 -21.73
C TRP A 236 -1.18 20.70 -21.42
N TYR A 237 -1.60 21.90 -21.02
CA TYR A 237 -2.99 22.21 -20.69
C TYR A 237 -3.48 23.40 -21.50
N ASP A 238 -4.78 23.47 -21.74
CA ASP A 238 -5.40 24.68 -22.26
C ASP A 238 -5.54 25.72 -21.15
N ALA A 239 -5.23 26.98 -21.46
CA ALA A 239 -5.26 28.06 -20.50
C ALA A 239 -5.76 29.38 -21.12
N GLU A 240 -6.64 30.07 -20.40
CA GLU A 240 -7.07 31.43 -20.73
C GLU A 240 -6.07 32.44 -20.13
N ILE A 241 -5.45 33.29 -20.95
CA ILE A 241 -4.50 34.31 -20.48
C ILE A 241 -5.23 35.40 -19.67
N GLN A 242 -5.05 35.41 -18.35
CA GLN A 242 -5.72 36.37 -17.45
C GLN A 242 -4.93 37.68 -17.28
N ARG A 243 -3.60 37.61 -17.24
CA ARG A 243 -2.72 38.76 -16.99
C ARG A 243 -1.33 38.54 -17.57
N LYS A 244 -0.80 39.58 -18.21
CA LYS A 244 0.57 39.67 -18.74
C LYS A 244 1.27 40.84 -18.06
N ARG A 245 2.53 40.65 -17.64
CA ARG A 245 3.37 41.69 -17.04
C ARG A 245 4.77 41.60 -17.62
N GLU A 246 5.31 42.75 -18.02
CA GLU A 246 6.69 42.89 -18.48
C GLU A 246 7.42 43.91 -17.62
N THR A 247 8.67 43.59 -17.29
CA THR A 247 9.61 44.46 -16.61
C THR A 247 10.95 44.37 -17.33
N ARG A 248 11.90 45.26 -17.02
CA ARG A 248 13.23 45.28 -17.67
C ARG A 248 14.00 43.95 -17.58
N THR A 249 13.69 43.10 -16.60
CA THR A 249 14.43 41.84 -16.32
C THR A 249 13.55 40.60 -16.30
N GLN A 250 12.22 40.71 -16.29
CA GLN A 250 11.30 39.58 -16.14
C GLN A 250 10.04 39.77 -16.96
N ARG A 251 9.62 38.67 -17.61
CA ARG A 251 8.35 38.49 -18.32
C ARG A 251 7.51 37.50 -17.52
N GLU A 252 6.28 37.88 -17.20
CA GLU A 252 5.37 37.06 -16.39
C GLU A 252 4.00 36.96 -17.08
N VAL A 253 3.50 35.73 -17.19
CA VAL A 253 2.16 35.41 -17.71
C VAL A 253 1.42 34.65 -16.61
N TYR A 254 0.17 35.03 -16.41
CA TYR A 254 -0.76 34.39 -15.50
C TYR A 254 -1.98 33.95 -16.31
N GLY A 255 -2.35 32.69 -16.19
CA GLY A 255 -3.47 32.09 -16.90
C GLY A 255 -4.42 31.35 -15.98
N LYS A 256 -5.63 31.08 -16.47
CA LYS A 256 -6.57 30.13 -15.89
C LYS A 256 -6.39 28.80 -16.61
N ILE A 257 -5.82 27.81 -15.94
CA ILE A 257 -5.66 26.45 -16.49
C ILE A 257 -7.02 25.75 -16.47
N LEU A 258 -7.36 25.08 -17.57
CA LEU A 258 -8.59 24.30 -17.71
C LEU A 258 -8.26 22.82 -17.49
N LEU A 259 -8.95 22.16 -16.55
CA LEU A 259 -8.72 20.77 -16.16
C LEU A 259 -9.98 19.93 -16.42
N GLY A 260 -9.86 18.98 -17.36
CA GLY A 260 -10.86 17.94 -17.59
C GLY A 260 -12.24 18.43 -18.08
N GLU A 261 -13.22 17.53 -18.04
CA GLU A 261 -14.59 17.78 -18.53
C GLU A 261 -15.53 18.39 -17.48
N ALA A 262 -15.18 18.30 -16.19
CA ALA A 262 -16.05 18.71 -15.08
C ALA A 262 -16.13 20.25 -14.89
N GLY A 263 -15.39 21.03 -15.68
CA GLY A 263 -15.29 22.49 -15.54
C GLY A 263 -14.31 22.95 -14.46
N ASP A 264 -13.51 22.03 -13.91
CA ASP A 264 -12.44 22.35 -12.97
C ASP A 264 -11.41 23.27 -13.62
N SER A 265 -10.98 24.30 -12.89
CA SER A 265 -10.00 25.25 -13.41
C SER A 265 -9.21 25.94 -12.31
N LEU A 266 -7.90 26.07 -12.54
CA LEU A 266 -6.98 26.73 -11.62
C LEU A 266 -6.78 28.18 -12.09
N ASN A 267 -7.06 29.15 -11.22
CA ASN A 267 -7.02 30.58 -11.55
C ASN A 267 -5.73 31.25 -11.04
N ASP A 268 -5.28 32.33 -11.69
CA ASP A 268 -4.03 33.07 -11.42
C ASP A 268 -2.75 32.19 -11.38
N CYS A 269 -2.72 31.13 -12.21
CA CYS A 269 -1.56 30.26 -12.36
C CYS A 269 -0.43 30.97 -13.12
N ARG A 270 0.75 31.09 -12.50
CA ARG A 270 1.95 31.63 -13.15
C ARG A 270 2.50 30.64 -14.17
N ILE A 271 2.50 31.02 -15.44
CA ILE A 271 3.12 30.23 -16.51
C ILE A 271 4.62 30.50 -16.52
N MET A 272 5.42 29.46 -16.30
CA MET A 272 6.88 29.57 -16.24
C MET A 272 7.53 29.56 -17.63
N PHE A 273 7.00 28.76 -18.56
CA PHE A 273 7.55 28.53 -19.91
C PHE A 273 6.98 29.51 -20.94
N VAL A 274 7.18 30.81 -20.72
CA VAL A 274 6.61 31.91 -21.55
C VAL A 274 7.11 31.95 -23.00
N THR A 275 8.09 31.13 -23.35
CA THR A 275 8.63 30.94 -24.72
C THR A 275 8.01 29.74 -25.44
N GLU A 276 7.18 28.95 -24.76
CA GLU A 276 6.61 27.69 -25.24
C GLU A 276 5.08 27.71 -25.06
N ILE A 277 4.45 28.78 -25.51
CA ILE A 277 2.99 28.94 -25.49
C ILE A 277 2.47 28.69 -26.90
N TYR A 278 1.71 27.61 -27.08
CA TYR A 278 1.26 27.13 -28.38
C TYR A 278 -0.13 27.68 -28.74
N LYS A 279 -0.34 27.92 -30.03
CA LYS A 279 -1.66 28.07 -30.62
C LYS A 279 -2.38 26.74 -30.58
N ILE A 280 -3.65 26.77 -30.18
CA ILE A 280 -4.58 25.66 -30.37
C ILE A 280 -4.98 25.69 -31.85
N GLU A 281 -4.67 24.62 -32.58
CA GLU A 281 -5.01 24.51 -34.00
C GLU A 281 -6.44 23.98 -34.16
N GLU A 282 -7.20 24.55 -35.10
CA GLU A 282 -8.59 24.17 -35.38
C GLU A 282 -8.68 23.21 -36.58
N PRO A 283 -9.70 22.33 -36.64
CA PRO A 283 -9.95 21.47 -37.79
C PRO A 283 -10.06 22.27 -39.11
N GLY A 284 -9.38 21.80 -40.16
CA GLY A 284 -9.43 22.42 -41.49
C GLY A 284 -8.51 23.62 -41.72
N CYS A 285 -7.70 24.05 -40.73
CA CYS A 285 -6.81 25.21 -40.85
C CYS A 285 -5.51 24.96 -41.67
N SER A 286 -5.49 23.95 -42.55
CA SER A 286 -4.28 23.40 -43.20
C SER A 286 -4.23 23.55 -44.74
N GLU A 287 -4.58 24.73 -45.27
CA GLU A 287 -4.15 25.15 -46.61
C GLU A 287 -2.89 26.04 -46.53
N GLY A 288 -1.73 25.40 -46.33
CA GLY A 288 -0.43 26.07 -46.32
C GLY A 288 0.69 25.10 -46.72
N PRO A 289 1.77 25.56 -47.38
CA PRO A 289 2.82 24.70 -47.93
C PRO A 289 3.72 24.13 -46.83
N GLY A 290 3.23 23.08 -46.18
CA GLY A 290 3.89 22.42 -45.04
C GLY A 290 3.10 21.24 -44.47
N ALA A 291 2.14 20.68 -45.23
CA ALA A 291 1.51 19.40 -44.94
C ALA A 291 2.38 18.23 -45.48
N SER A 292 3.68 18.23 -45.16
CA SER A 292 4.53 17.08 -45.39
C SER A 292 4.24 15.99 -44.35
N SER A 293 4.59 14.73 -44.66
CA SER A 293 4.48 13.59 -43.73
C SER A 293 5.52 13.61 -42.61
N ASP A 294 6.19 14.73 -42.39
CA ASP A 294 7.20 14.91 -41.35
C ASP A 294 6.55 15.00 -39.97
N SER A 295 7.01 14.16 -39.04
CA SER A 295 6.63 14.24 -37.62
C SER A 295 6.99 15.64 -37.06
N PRO A 296 6.03 16.42 -36.55
CA PRO A 296 6.32 17.71 -35.92
C PRO A 296 7.24 17.53 -34.71
N LEU A 297 8.17 18.47 -34.50
CA LEU A 297 9.13 18.42 -33.38
C LEU A 297 8.40 18.18 -32.06
N LYS A 298 8.71 17.05 -31.39
CA LYS A 298 8.15 16.68 -30.09
C LYS A 298 8.32 17.81 -29.08
N ARG A 299 7.27 18.08 -28.31
CA ARG A 299 7.35 19.10 -27.27
C ARG A 299 8.14 18.56 -26.09
N SER A 300 8.84 19.45 -25.39
CA SER A 300 9.57 19.08 -24.18
C SER A 300 8.58 18.91 -23.03
N ASN A 301 8.26 17.67 -22.68
CA ASN A 301 7.51 17.32 -21.48
C ASN A 301 8.39 17.49 -20.21
N GLY A 302 7.77 17.46 -19.03
CA GLY A 302 8.50 17.60 -17.74
C GLY A 302 9.66 16.61 -17.61
N PRO A 303 10.85 17.03 -17.12
CA PRO A 303 11.93 16.09 -16.91
C PRO A 303 11.63 15.21 -15.69
N GLU A 304 11.41 13.92 -15.93
CA GLU A 304 11.23 12.90 -14.90
C GLU A 304 12.43 12.86 -13.94
N CYS A 305 13.65 13.13 -14.44
CA CYS A 305 14.85 13.12 -13.62
C CYS A 305 15.43 14.51 -13.34
N LYS A 306 15.19 15.03 -12.13
CA LYS A 306 15.82 16.27 -11.62
C LYS A 306 17.37 16.25 -11.58
N VAL A 307 18.02 15.08 -11.70
CA VAL A 307 19.49 14.91 -11.61
C VAL A 307 20.21 14.88 -12.97
N CYS A 308 19.66 14.19 -13.97
CA CYS A 308 20.20 14.22 -15.33
C CYS A 308 19.48 15.19 -16.27
N LYS A 309 18.30 15.71 -15.89
CA LYS A 309 17.42 16.51 -16.75
C LYS A 309 17.09 15.79 -18.06
N ASP A 310 16.98 14.47 -17.95
CA ASP A 310 16.71 13.49 -18.99
C ASP A 310 17.62 13.50 -20.22
N ASP A 311 18.76 14.20 -20.14
CA ASP A 311 19.84 14.17 -21.13
C ASP A 311 20.21 12.72 -21.49
N PRO A 312 19.94 12.26 -22.73
CA PRO A 312 20.14 10.87 -23.12
C PRO A 312 21.62 10.49 -23.18
N LYS A 313 22.54 11.47 -23.22
CA LYS A 313 24.00 11.26 -23.25
C LYS A 313 24.61 11.23 -21.84
N LYS A 314 23.83 11.53 -20.80
CA LYS A 314 24.33 11.62 -19.41
C LYS A 314 23.87 10.43 -18.58
N ASN A 315 24.84 9.62 -18.14
CA ASN A 315 24.58 8.54 -17.21
C ASN A 315 23.95 9.05 -15.90
N CYS A 316 22.93 8.36 -15.40
CA CYS A 316 22.20 8.70 -14.19
C CYS A 316 21.82 7.45 -13.39
N ARG A 317 22.36 7.33 -12.17
CA ARG A 317 22.01 6.27 -11.21
C ARG A 317 20.70 6.51 -10.45
N MET A 318 19.92 7.52 -10.85
CA MET A 318 18.68 7.93 -10.17
C MET A 318 17.42 7.60 -10.98
N CYS A 319 17.43 7.80 -12.30
CA CYS A 319 16.32 7.44 -13.20
C CYS A 319 16.65 6.26 -14.12
N ASN A 320 17.78 5.60 -13.87
CA ASN A 320 18.24 4.44 -14.62
C ASN A 320 19.17 3.61 -13.72
N CYS A 321 19.78 2.54 -14.24
CA CYS A 321 20.48 1.53 -13.47
C CYS A 321 21.35 2.11 -12.34
N HIS A 322 21.03 1.75 -11.09
CA HIS A 322 21.67 2.31 -9.91
C HIS A 322 23.18 2.01 -9.84
N VAL A 323 23.61 0.93 -10.50
CA VAL A 323 25.01 0.50 -10.57
C VAL A 323 25.80 1.29 -11.63
N CYS A 324 25.39 1.21 -12.91
CA CYS A 324 26.16 1.80 -14.02
C CYS A 324 25.68 3.20 -14.42
N GLY A 325 24.39 3.50 -14.26
CA GLY A 325 23.71 4.72 -14.69
C GLY A 325 23.53 4.86 -16.21
N VAL A 326 23.91 3.87 -17.02
CA VAL A 326 23.82 3.92 -18.49
C VAL A 326 22.36 3.78 -18.92
N LYS A 327 21.87 4.62 -19.84
CA LYS A 327 20.46 4.64 -20.30
C LYS A 327 20.14 3.69 -21.46
N GLN A 328 20.91 2.61 -21.62
CA GLN A 328 20.75 1.61 -22.69
C GLN A 328 20.02 0.37 -22.17
N ASP A 329 19.58 -0.52 -23.05
CA ASP A 329 18.88 -1.77 -22.71
C ASP A 329 17.73 -1.63 -21.67
N PRO A 330 16.74 -0.73 -21.85
CA PRO A 330 15.61 -0.61 -20.92
C PRO A 330 14.77 -1.89 -20.85
N ASP A 331 14.79 -2.70 -21.91
CA ASP A 331 14.19 -4.04 -21.98
C ASP A 331 14.83 -5.04 -21.00
N LYS A 332 16.05 -4.80 -20.53
CA LYS A 332 16.79 -5.66 -19.58
C LYS A 332 16.94 -5.02 -18.21
N GLN A 333 16.07 -4.07 -17.88
CA GLN A 333 16.10 -3.27 -16.68
C GLN A 333 14.98 -3.72 -15.73
N LEU A 334 15.34 -4.10 -14.50
CA LEU A 334 14.42 -4.46 -13.42
C LEU A 334 14.23 -3.28 -12.48
N LEU A 335 13.01 -3.09 -11.96
CA LEU A 335 12.68 -2.09 -10.94
C LEU A 335 12.44 -2.80 -9.60
N CYS A 336 12.98 -2.27 -8.51
CA CYS A 336 12.88 -2.89 -7.18
C CYS A 336 11.67 -2.40 -6.38
N ASP A 337 10.75 -3.30 -6.03
CA ASP A 337 9.45 -2.94 -5.41
C ASP A 337 9.51 -2.37 -3.97
N GLU A 338 10.69 -2.34 -3.33
CA GLU A 338 10.91 -1.66 -2.04
C GLU A 338 11.52 -0.25 -2.17
N CYS A 339 12.30 0.04 -3.22
CA CYS A 339 13.04 1.30 -3.34
C CYS A 339 12.89 2.04 -4.67
N ASP A 340 12.12 1.49 -5.61
CA ASP A 340 11.88 1.98 -6.97
C ASP A 340 13.15 2.20 -7.83
N MET A 341 14.31 1.76 -7.32
CA MET A 341 15.58 1.89 -8.05
C MET A 341 15.70 0.81 -9.12
N ALA A 342 16.19 1.23 -10.29
CA ALA A 342 16.34 0.37 -11.46
C ALA A 342 17.71 -0.33 -11.51
N PHE A 343 17.78 -1.51 -12.13
CA PHE A 343 19.00 -2.32 -12.27
C PHE A 343 18.99 -3.12 -13.58
N HIS A 344 20.05 -3.07 -14.39
CA HIS A 344 20.20 -4.06 -15.47
C HIS A 344 20.41 -5.45 -14.92
N THR A 345 19.78 -6.45 -15.54
CA THR A 345 19.98 -7.88 -15.24
C THR A 345 21.47 -8.24 -15.15
N TYR A 346 22.28 -7.72 -16.07
CA TYR A 346 23.72 -7.95 -16.14
C TYR A 346 24.59 -7.09 -15.20
N CYS A 347 24.04 -6.01 -14.62
CA CYS A 347 24.76 -5.20 -13.61
C CYS A 347 24.57 -5.69 -12.18
N LEU A 348 23.72 -6.69 -11.96
CA LEU A 348 23.54 -7.37 -10.69
C LEU A 348 24.73 -8.29 -10.39
N ASN A 349 24.90 -8.65 -9.11
CA ASN A 349 25.92 -9.59 -8.66
C ASN A 349 25.28 -10.67 -7.76
N PRO A 350 25.14 -11.92 -8.22
CA PRO A 350 25.49 -12.40 -9.56
C PRO A 350 24.60 -11.80 -10.67
N PRO A 351 25.10 -11.69 -11.93
CA PRO A 351 24.29 -11.29 -13.07
C PRO A 351 23.12 -12.25 -13.30
N LEU A 352 21.94 -11.70 -13.63
CA LEU A 352 20.78 -12.47 -14.08
C LEU A 352 20.84 -12.68 -15.59
N THR A 353 20.59 -13.91 -16.05
CA THR A 353 20.55 -14.28 -17.47
C THR A 353 19.24 -13.92 -18.15
N THR A 354 18.16 -13.84 -17.38
CA THR A 354 16.79 -13.55 -17.83
C THR A 354 16.09 -12.64 -16.83
N ILE A 355 15.05 -11.96 -17.27
CA ILE A 355 14.10 -11.25 -16.40
C ILE A 355 13.34 -12.32 -15.59
N PRO A 356 13.19 -12.18 -14.25
CA PRO A 356 12.38 -13.09 -13.46
C PRO A 356 10.90 -13.10 -13.89
N GLU A 357 10.24 -14.25 -13.80
CA GLU A 357 8.80 -14.40 -14.10
C GLU A 357 7.90 -14.08 -12.89
N ASP A 358 8.50 -13.86 -11.70
CA ASP A 358 7.79 -13.49 -10.47
C ASP A 358 7.24 -12.06 -10.55
N GLU A 359 6.04 -11.81 -9.99
CA GLU A 359 5.40 -10.48 -9.96
C GLU A 359 6.15 -9.44 -9.10
N ASP A 360 6.96 -9.89 -8.12
CA ASP A 360 7.77 -9.04 -7.24
C ASP A 360 9.29 -9.28 -7.46
N TRP A 361 10.09 -8.23 -7.59
CA TRP A 361 11.55 -8.28 -7.59
C TRP A 361 12.21 -7.28 -6.64
N TYR A 362 13.20 -7.75 -5.87
CA TYR A 362 13.93 -6.94 -4.90
C TYR A 362 15.43 -6.90 -5.23
N CYS A 363 15.99 -5.69 -5.28
CA CYS A 363 17.42 -5.47 -5.53
C CYS A 363 18.29 -6.01 -4.37
N PRO A 364 19.59 -6.23 -4.57
CA PRO A 364 20.48 -6.79 -3.53
C PRO A 364 20.56 -5.98 -2.23
N GLU A 365 20.19 -4.69 -2.22
CA GLU A 365 20.17 -3.86 -1.01
C GLU A 365 18.86 -4.00 -0.21
N CYS A 366 17.76 -4.32 -0.89
CA CYS A 366 16.42 -4.54 -0.32
C CYS A 366 16.14 -6.02 0.00
N ARG A 367 16.72 -6.92 -0.79
CA ARG A 367 16.52 -8.37 -0.67
C ARG A 367 17.14 -8.88 0.63
N ASN A 368 16.28 -9.32 1.56
CA ASN A 368 16.73 -10.15 2.67
C ASN A 368 17.15 -11.52 2.13
N ASP A 369 18.40 -11.90 2.37
CA ASP A 369 19.05 -13.02 1.70
C ASP A 369 18.35 -14.37 1.99
N ALA A 370 17.84 -15.00 0.92
CA ALA A 370 17.02 -16.21 0.96
C ALA A 370 17.68 -17.37 0.18
N SER A 371 19.01 -17.41 0.15
CA SER A 371 19.81 -18.35 -0.64
C SER A 371 19.83 -19.79 -0.08
N GLU A 372 18.69 -20.48 -0.10
CA GLU A 372 18.63 -21.95 -0.21
C GLU A 372 17.27 -22.40 -0.81
N VAL A 373 16.86 -21.75 -1.92
CA VAL A 373 15.73 -22.23 -2.75
C VAL A 373 16.24 -23.31 -3.71
N VAL A 374 15.60 -24.48 -3.67
CA VAL A 374 15.85 -25.60 -4.58
C VAL A 374 14.62 -25.78 -5.46
N LEU A 375 14.83 -26.01 -6.77
CA LEU A 375 13.76 -26.24 -7.73
C LEU A 375 12.95 -27.52 -7.41
N ALA A 376 11.67 -27.51 -7.78
CA ALA A 376 10.75 -28.59 -7.48
C ALA A 376 11.12 -29.90 -8.20
N GLY A 377 11.52 -30.93 -7.44
CA GLY A 377 11.64 -32.31 -7.95
C GLY A 377 12.78 -33.14 -7.35
N GLU A 378 13.91 -32.51 -7.00
CA GLU A 378 15.08 -33.26 -6.50
C GLU A 378 15.14 -33.38 -4.97
N LYS A 379 15.59 -34.54 -4.48
CA LYS A 379 15.89 -34.75 -3.05
C LYS A 379 17.28 -34.26 -2.71
N LEU A 380 17.37 -33.38 -1.70
CA LEU A 380 18.63 -32.88 -1.16
C LEU A 380 19.55 -34.02 -0.69
N LYS A 381 20.81 -34.05 -1.12
CA LYS A 381 21.85 -34.86 -0.46
C LYS A 381 22.25 -34.19 0.85
N GLU A 382 22.01 -34.86 1.98
CA GLU A 382 22.29 -34.30 3.29
C GLU A 382 23.77 -34.02 3.53
N SER A 383 24.07 -32.78 3.94
CA SER A 383 25.38 -32.44 4.48
C SER A 383 25.63 -33.19 5.79
N LYS A 384 26.78 -33.90 5.87
CA LYS A 384 27.25 -34.62 7.06
C LYS A 384 27.37 -33.74 8.33
N LYS A 385 27.25 -32.41 8.19
CA LYS A 385 27.20 -31.44 9.30
C LYS A 385 25.80 -31.26 9.91
N LYS A 386 24.71 -31.34 9.10
CA LYS A 386 23.31 -31.21 9.57
C LYS A 386 22.87 -32.46 10.38
N ALA A 387 23.33 -33.66 9.98
CA ALA A 387 23.02 -34.93 10.66
C ALA A 387 23.52 -35.05 12.12
N LYS A 388 24.34 -34.09 12.61
CA LYS A 388 24.83 -34.05 14.00
C LYS A 388 24.26 -32.90 14.84
N MET A 389 23.31 -32.14 14.31
CA MET A 389 22.66 -31.03 15.04
C MET A 389 21.39 -31.49 15.75
N ALA A 390 21.19 -31.06 16.99
CA ALA A 390 20.01 -31.37 17.81
C ALA A 390 18.67 -30.85 17.23
N SER A 391 18.70 -30.07 16.14
CA SER A 391 17.52 -29.63 15.40
C SER A 391 17.01 -30.64 14.37
N ALA A 392 17.74 -31.72 14.08
CA ALA A 392 17.37 -32.71 13.06
C ALA A 392 16.16 -33.59 13.43
N SER A 393 15.76 -33.62 14.71
CA SER A 393 14.62 -34.40 15.21
C SER A 393 13.33 -33.59 15.42
N SER A 394 13.32 -32.30 15.07
CA SER A 394 12.18 -31.40 15.33
C SER A 394 11.28 -31.29 14.09
N SER A 395 10.24 -32.12 14.03
CA SER A 395 9.09 -31.89 13.15
C SER A 395 8.24 -30.73 13.69
N SER A 396 7.93 -29.75 12.84
CA SER A 396 7.34 -28.49 13.28
C SER A 396 5.83 -28.60 13.53
N GLN A 397 5.44 -28.94 14.76
CA GLN A 397 4.26 -28.28 15.33
C GLN A 397 4.55 -26.78 15.54
N ARG A 398 3.51 -25.94 15.68
CA ARG A 398 3.65 -24.49 15.92
C ARG A 398 4.22 -24.23 17.31
N ASP A 399 5.54 -24.28 17.37
CA ASP A 399 6.29 -24.10 18.60
C ASP A 399 6.54 -22.61 18.89
N TRP A 400 5.73 -22.04 19.79
CA TRP A 400 6.01 -20.75 20.43
C TRP A 400 7.33 -20.79 21.26
N GLY A 401 8.03 -21.92 21.32
CA GLY A 401 9.44 -22.10 21.72
C GLY A 401 10.45 -21.20 21.02
N LYS A 402 10.19 -20.75 19.77
CA LYS A 402 11.14 -19.91 19.01
C LYS A 402 10.91 -18.38 19.10
N GLY A 403 10.09 -17.92 20.05
CA GLY A 403 10.05 -16.52 20.49
C GLY A 403 9.52 -15.50 19.46
N MET A 404 9.56 -14.21 19.83
CA MET A 404 8.95 -13.10 19.06
C MET A 404 9.94 -12.32 18.17
N ALA A 405 11.13 -12.86 17.90
CA ALA A 405 12.22 -12.12 17.26
C ALA A 405 11.97 -11.82 15.77
N CYS A 406 11.36 -12.75 15.04
CA CYS A 406 11.14 -12.68 13.58
C CYS A 406 9.65 -12.71 13.21
N VAL A 407 8.74 -12.42 14.15
CA VAL A 407 7.29 -12.56 13.94
C VAL A 407 6.72 -11.32 13.23
N GLY A 408 6.05 -11.56 12.10
CA GLY A 408 5.31 -10.55 11.34
C GLY A 408 3.98 -10.15 12.00
N ARG A 409 3.27 -9.20 11.38
CA ARG A 409 1.92 -8.80 11.79
C ARG A 409 0.92 -9.92 11.49
N THR A 410 -0.01 -10.15 12.40
CA THR A 410 -1.19 -10.99 12.18
C THR A 410 -2.39 -10.17 11.69
N LYS A 411 -2.41 -8.85 11.95
CA LYS A 411 -3.48 -7.91 11.59
C LYS A 411 -2.90 -6.54 11.19
N GLN A 412 -3.65 -5.73 10.47
CA GLN A 412 -3.26 -4.37 10.10
C GLN A 412 -4.40 -3.40 10.43
N CYS A 413 -4.09 -2.31 11.13
CA CYS A 413 -5.04 -1.22 11.36
C CYS A 413 -5.40 -0.53 10.03
N THR A 414 -6.65 -0.72 9.60
CA THR A 414 -7.33 -0.09 8.45
C THR A 414 -8.30 1.02 8.88
N ILE A 415 -8.59 1.16 10.18
CA ILE A 415 -9.46 2.22 10.75
C ILE A 415 -8.96 3.63 10.38
N VAL A 416 -7.65 3.82 10.30
CA VAL A 416 -7.01 5.08 9.91
C VAL A 416 -5.81 4.77 9.01
N PRO A 417 -5.44 5.68 8.08
CA PRO A 417 -4.32 5.43 7.16
C PRO A 417 -2.96 5.38 7.87
N SER A 418 -1.91 5.02 7.13
CA SER A 418 -0.56 4.90 7.68
C SER A 418 0.02 6.23 8.18
N ASN A 419 -0.31 7.33 7.50
CA ASN A 419 0.07 8.71 7.81
C ASN A 419 -0.88 9.46 8.76
N HIS A 420 -1.77 8.75 9.47
CA HIS A 420 -2.73 9.39 10.39
C HIS A 420 -2.07 10.12 11.56
N TYR A 421 -2.49 11.37 11.80
CA TYR A 421 -2.08 12.21 12.94
C TYR A 421 -3.12 12.18 14.07
N GLY A 422 -2.66 12.22 15.33
CA GLY A 422 -3.54 12.20 16.51
C GLY A 422 -3.87 10.78 17.00
N PRO A 423 -4.87 10.61 17.89
CA PRO A 423 -5.21 9.32 18.48
C PRO A 423 -5.71 8.30 17.44
N VAL A 424 -5.55 7.00 17.72
CA VAL A 424 -6.21 5.94 16.94
C VAL A 424 -7.58 5.64 17.57
N PRO A 425 -8.69 5.67 16.81
CA PRO A 425 -10.01 5.34 17.34
C PRO A 425 -10.03 3.94 18.01
N GLY A 426 -10.79 3.80 19.09
CA GLY A 426 -10.86 2.56 19.89
C GLY A 426 -9.64 2.29 20.80
N VAL A 427 -8.55 3.08 20.73
CA VAL A 427 -7.31 2.85 21.49
C VAL A 427 -7.05 3.97 22.53
N PRO A 428 -7.65 3.90 23.74
CA PRO A 428 -7.50 4.93 24.77
C PRO A 428 -6.09 4.93 25.40
N VAL A 429 -5.72 6.08 25.98
CA VAL A 429 -4.52 6.24 26.81
C VAL A 429 -4.54 5.26 27.99
N GLY A 430 -3.43 4.57 28.18
CA GLY A 430 -3.28 3.49 29.15
C GLY A 430 -3.43 2.07 28.58
N THR A 431 -3.79 1.92 27.29
CA THR A 431 -3.78 0.62 26.60
C THR A 431 -2.37 0.03 26.56
N GLN A 432 -2.26 -1.28 26.76
CA GLN A 432 -0.99 -1.99 26.96
C GLN A 432 -0.85 -3.22 26.06
N TRP A 433 0.34 -3.45 25.51
CA TRP A 433 0.66 -4.60 24.68
C TRP A 433 2.02 -5.20 25.03
N LYS A 434 2.11 -6.53 25.08
CA LYS A 434 3.34 -7.24 25.46
C LYS A 434 4.47 -7.00 24.45
N PHE A 435 4.17 -7.00 23.15
CA PHE A 435 5.17 -6.91 22.09
C PHE A 435 4.96 -5.73 21.14
N ARG A 436 6.06 -5.22 20.55
CA ARG A 436 6.05 -4.11 19.58
C ARG A 436 5.20 -4.38 18.33
N VAL A 437 5.13 -5.63 17.87
CA VAL A 437 4.28 -6.02 16.74
C VAL A 437 2.81 -5.71 17.01
N GLN A 438 2.30 -5.93 18.22
CA GLN A 438 0.91 -5.63 18.58
C GLN A 438 0.61 -4.12 18.65
N VAL A 439 1.63 -3.30 18.93
CA VAL A 439 1.55 -1.82 18.86
C VAL A 439 1.51 -1.33 17.40
N SER A 440 2.03 -2.14 16.46
CA SER A 440 1.91 -1.90 15.02
C SER A 440 0.57 -2.37 14.46
N GLU A 441 0.11 -3.57 14.86
CA GLU A 441 -1.21 -4.10 14.53
C GLU A 441 -2.33 -3.11 14.93
N SER A 442 -2.20 -2.46 16.10
CA SER A 442 -3.15 -1.43 16.57
C SER A 442 -3.01 -0.05 15.90
N GLY A 443 -2.07 0.14 14.96
CA GLY A 443 -1.86 1.40 14.24
C GLY A 443 -1.21 2.53 15.05
N VAL A 444 -1.09 2.39 16.38
CA VAL A 444 -0.50 3.41 17.27
C VAL A 444 0.94 3.70 16.86
N HIS A 445 1.75 2.66 16.66
CA HIS A 445 3.12 2.80 16.20
C HIS A 445 3.52 1.63 15.28
N ARG A 446 3.41 1.86 13.96
CA ARG A 446 3.53 0.84 12.90
C ARG A 446 4.96 0.23 12.73
N PRO A 447 6.07 0.93 12.97
CA PRO A 447 7.39 0.30 12.95
C PRO A 447 7.56 -0.74 14.06
N HIS A 448 8.09 -1.92 13.72
CA HIS A 448 8.34 -2.98 14.71
C HIS A 448 9.56 -2.70 15.59
N VAL A 449 10.57 -2.01 15.03
CA VAL A 449 11.88 -1.78 15.67
C VAL A 449 12.15 -0.31 15.90
N ALA A 450 12.08 0.52 14.84
CA ALA A 450 12.45 1.93 14.85
C ALA A 450 11.79 2.73 15.99
N GLY A 451 12.47 3.77 16.49
CA GLY A 451 11.94 4.62 17.56
C GLY A 451 10.87 5.61 17.08
N ILE A 452 10.96 6.09 15.84
CA ILE A 452 10.09 7.09 15.24
C ILE A 452 9.34 6.48 14.05
N HIS A 453 8.09 6.89 13.86
CA HIS A 453 7.27 6.61 12.70
C HIS A 453 6.90 7.94 12.03
N GLY A 454 7.38 8.18 10.81
CA GLY A 454 7.14 9.44 10.10
C GLY A 454 7.53 9.39 8.62
N ARG A 455 7.25 10.47 7.90
CA ARG A 455 7.79 10.74 6.56
C ARG A 455 8.54 12.07 6.58
N SER A 456 9.73 12.12 5.98
CA SER A 456 10.64 13.29 6.02
C SER A 456 10.08 14.56 5.39
N ASN A 457 9.01 14.46 4.60
CA ASN A 457 8.37 15.56 3.88
C ASN A 457 6.99 15.95 4.47
N ASP A 458 6.49 15.20 5.46
CA ASP A 458 5.21 15.47 6.13
C ASP A 458 5.43 15.68 7.63
N GLY A 459 5.80 14.63 8.35
CA GLY A 459 6.07 14.68 9.78
C GLY A 459 6.11 13.30 10.44
N ALA A 460 6.27 13.28 11.76
CA ALA A 460 6.21 12.09 12.61
C ALA A 460 4.82 11.91 13.22
N TYR A 461 4.26 10.71 13.04
CA TYR A 461 2.93 10.33 13.52
C TYR A 461 3.00 9.76 14.95
N SER A 462 4.09 9.04 15.27
CA SER A 462 4.28 8.43 16.58
C SER A 462 5.73 8.08 16.91
N LEU A 463 6.05 7.93 18.20
CA LEU A 463 7.36 7.49 18.67
C LEU A 463 7.29 6.56 19.89
N VAL A 464 8.42 5.89 20.18
CA VAL A 464 8.59 4.97 21.30
C VAL A 464 9.77 5.39 22.18
N LEU A 465 9.49 5.62 23.47
CA LEU A 465 10.48 5.73 24.54
C LEU A 465 10.83 4.33 25.06
N ALA A 466 12.02 3.85 24.70
CA ALA A 466 12.47 2.48 25.02
C ALA A 466 13.83 2.39 25.74
N GLY A 467 14.45 3.53 26.10
CA GLY A 467 15.78 3.55 26.72
C GLY A 467 16.89 3.02 25.81
N GLY A 468 16.75 3.25 24.49
CA GLY A 468 17.71 2.82 23.47
C GLY A 468 18.73 3.90 23.08
N TYR A 469 18.62 5.10 23.65
CA TYR A 469 19.54 6.22 23.55
C TYR A 469 19.80 6.75 24.96
N GLU A 470 21.06 6.96 25.28
CA GLU A 470 21.54 7.42 26.58
C GLU A 470 21.22 8.90 26.86
N ASP A 471 20.94 9.68 25.82
CA ASP A 471 20.62 11.11 25.88
C ASP A 471 19.11 11.42 26.07
N ASP A 472 18.27 10.38 26.11
CA ASP A 472 16.84 10.49 26.44
C ASP A 472 16.65 10.91 27.91
N VAL A 473 15.77 11.88 28.16
CA VAL A 473 15.38 12.34 29.51
C VAL A 473 13.87 12.40 29.58
N ASP A 474 13.24 11.65 30.50
CA ASP A 474 11.78 11.46 30.56
C ASP A 474 11.18 11.88 31.91
N ASP A 475 10.51 13.04 31.90
CA ASP A 475 9.77 13.63 33.02
C ASP A 475 8.25 13.42 32.90
N GLY A 476 7.83 12.46 32.07
CA GLY A 476 6.44 12.01 31.95
C GLY A 476 5.59 12.96 31.10
N ASN A 477 5.24 14.12 31.64
CA ASN A 477 4.44 15.14 30.93
C ASN A 477 5.27 15.92 29.89
N GLU A 478 6.59 15.93 30.06
CA GLU A 478 7.55 16.41 29.08
C GLU A 478 8.76 15.48 29.06
N PHE A 479 9.43 15.41 27.91
CA PHE A 479 10.65 14.62 27.75
C PHE A 479 11.51 15.17 26.63
N THR A 480 12.83 14.98 26.75
CA THR A 480 13.78 15.22 25.66
C THR A 480 14.07 13.89 24.99
N TYR A 481 13.71 13.78 23.71
CA TYR A 481 13.91 12.60 22.87
C TYR A 481 15.15 12.75 22.00
N THR A 482 15.89 11.66 21.80
CA THR A 482 17.05 11.61 20.90
C THR A 482 16.66 11.15 19.51
N GLY A 483 17.22 11.79 18.49
CA GLY A 483 17.08 11.39 17.09
C GLY A 483 17.60 9.97 16.83
N SER A 484 17.24 9.45 15.67
CA SER A 484 17.72 8.16 15.19
C SER A 484 19.02 8.29 14.37
N GLY A 485 19.82 7.22 14.34
CA GLY A 485 21.04 7.14 13.55
C GLY A 485 22.28 7.64 14.30
N GLY A 486 23.35 7.95 13.56
CA GLY A 486 24.68 8.16 14.14
C GLY A 486 25.32 6.87 14.64
N ARG A 487 24.97 5.74 14.04
CA ARG A 487 25.27 4.36 14.48
C ARG A 487 25.73 3.52 13.31
N ASP A 488 26.77 2.72 13.49
CA ASP A 488 27.11 1.66 12.54
C ASP A 488 26.23 0.42 12.77
N LEU A 489 25.35 0.14 11.80
CA LEU A 489 24.46 -1.02 11.80
C LEU A 489 24.94 -2.16 10.88
N SER A 490 26.19 -2.09 10.41
CA SER A 490 26.85 -3.17 9.65
C SER A 490 26.74 -4.54 10.32
N GLY A 491 26.64 -5.59 9.52
CA GLY A 491 26.43 -6.95 10.01
C GLY A 491 25.00 -7.22 10.49
N ASN A 492 24.00 -6.66 9.81
CA ASN A 492 22.57 -6.87 10.08
C ASN A 492 22.13 -6.51 11.51
N LYS A 493 22.78 -5.52 12.14
CA LYS A 493 22.41 -5.05 13.48
C LYS A 493 21.09 -4.26 13.43
N ARG A 494 20.42 -4.14 14.57
CA ARG A 494 19.22 -3.28 14.75
C ARG A 494 19.45 -2.13 15.73
N THR A 495 20.50 -2.22 16.53
CA THR A 495 20.97 -1.22 17.49
C THR A 495 22.49 -1.33 17.62
N ALA A 496 23.17 -0.21 17.78
CA ALA A 496 24.57 -0.10 18.15
C ALA A 496 24.75 1.15 19.02
N GLU A 497 25.94 1.36 19.57
CA GLU A 497 26.32 2.62 20.24
C GLU A 497 26.55 3.73 19.19
N GLN A 498 26.60 4.99 19.62
CA GLN A 498 26.88 6.11 18.73
C GLN A 498 28.33 6.03 18.19
N SER A 499 28.49 6.14 16.87
CA SER A 499 29.78 6.07 16.18
C SER A 499 30.01 7.20 15.17
N CYS A 500 28.99 8.02 14.89
CA CYS A 500 29.08 9.20 14.03
C CYS A 500 27.97 10.22 14.33
N ASP A 501 28.12 11.43 13.80
CA ASP A 501 27.15 12.51 13.97
C ASP A 501 25.79 12.20 13.31
N GLN A 502 24.71 12.48 14.03
CA GLN A 502 23.35 12.41 13.51
C GLN A 502 23.06 13.54 12.52
N LYS A 503 22.24 13.23 11.51
CA LYS A 503 21.80 14.19 10.49
C LYS A 503 20.31 14.50 10.66
N LEU A 504 19.88 15.72 10.30
CA LEU A 504 18.47 16.09 10.25
C LEU A 504 17.80 15.60 8.95
N THR A 505 17.83 14.29 8.75
CA THR A 505 17.23 13.61 7.58
C THR A 505 16.22 12.57 8.03
N ASN A 506 15.47 11.99 7.09
CA ASN A 506 14.59 10.84 7.32
C ASN A 506 13.64 11.06 8.52
N MET A 507 13.70 10.18 9.52
CA MET A 507 12.87 10.25 10.73
C MET A 507 13.15 11.46 11.62
N ASN A 508 14.38 11.99 11.59
CA ASN A 508 14.77 13.15 12.39
C ASN A 508 14.14 14.41 11.81
N ARG A 509 14.20 14.57 10.48
CA ARG A 509 13.49 15.64 9.75
C ARG A 509 11.97 15.53 9.92
N ALA A 510 11.44 14.30 9.88
CA ALA A 510 10.02 14.05 10.12
C ALA A 510 9.59 14.56 11.52
N LEU A 511 10.35 14.26 12.58
CA LEU A 511 10.00 14.75 13.93
C LEU A 511 10.20 16.26 14.08
N ALA A 512 11.16 16.87 13.39
CA ALA A 512 11.33 18.32 13.36
C ALA A 512 10.13 19.05 12.72
N LEU A 513 9.53 18.49 11.65
CA LEU A 513 8.34 19.04 10.98
C LEU A 513 7.08 19.07 11.86
N ASN A 514 7.07 18.39 13.02
CA ASN A 514 5.99 18.52 13.99
C ASN A 514 6.07 19.82 14.82
N CYS A 515 7.25 20.45 14.89
CA CYS A 515 7.45 21.72 15.56
C CYS A 515 6.70 22.82 14.79
N ASN A 516 5.94 23.68 15.48
CA ASN A 516 5.28 24.83 14.84
C ASN A 516 6.28 25.99 14.64
N ALA A 517 7.30 25.73 13.82
CA ALA A 517 8.35 26.66 13.42
C ALA A 517 8.88 26.24 12.04
N ALA A 518 9.46 27.17 11.29
CA ALA A 518 10.14 26.85 10.03
C ALA A 518 11.34 25.94 10.31
N VAL A 519 11.51 24.89 9.50
CA VAL A 519 12.61 23.93 9.69
C VAL A 519 13.96 24.60 9.43
N ASN A 520 14.78 24.68 10.47
CA ASN A 520 16.18 25.06 10.41
C ASN A 520 17.04 23.81 10.64
N GLU A 521 17.95 23.52 9.70
CA GLU A 521 18.78 22.31 9.66
C GLU A 521 20.14 22.47 10.36
N LYS A 522 20.49 23.69 10.81
CA LYS A 522 21.78 24.00 11.44
C LYS A 522 21.69 24.19 12.96
N GLU A 523 20.70 24.96 13.41
CA GLU A 523 20.55 25.35 14.83
C GLU A 523 19.31 24.69 15.47
N GLY A 524 18.43 24.14 14.64
CA GLY A 524 17.09 23.73 15.06
C GLY A 524 16.13 24.91 15.22
N ALA A 525 14.97 24.66 15.81
CA ALA A 525 13.92 25.69 15.94
C ALA A 525 13.04 25.48 17.18
N GLU A 526 12.48 26.57 17.69
CA GLU A 526 11.57 26.63 18.85
C GLU A 526 10.23 27.27 18.46
N ALA A 527 9.14 26.59 18.76
CA ALA A 527 7.79 27.02 18.42
C ALA A 527 7.26 28.05 19.43
N LYS A 528 6.91 29.25 18.95
CA LYS A 528 6.25 30.28 19.76
C LYS A 528 4.89 29.81 20.29
N ASP A 529 4.11 29.15 19.44
CA ASP A 529 2.93 28.39 19.85
C ASP A 529 3.13 26.90 19.53
N TRP A 530 3.75 26.19 20.48
CA TRP A 530 3.94 24.74 20.41
C TRP A 530 2.62 23.95 20.40
N LYS A 531 1.50 24.52 20.88
CA LYS A 531 0.22 23.80 20.90
C LYS A 531 -0.40 23.68 19.52
N ALA A 532 -0.05 24.54 18.57
CA ALA A 532 -0.45 24.42 17.16
C ALA A 532 0.40 23.40 16.35
N GLY A 533 1.48 22.83 16.91
CA GLY A 533 2.31 21.81 16.24
C GLY A 533 1.57 20.50 15.90
N LYS A 534 2.15 19.67 15.02
CA LYS A 534 1.53 18.39 14.63
C LYS A 534 1.60 17.36 15.79
N PRO A 535 0.50 16.65 16.10
CA PRO A 535 0.44 15.72 17.24
C PRO A 535 1.23 14.43 17.00
N VAL A 536 2.00 14.00 18.01
CA VAL A 536 2.76 12.75 18.04
C VAL A 536 2.15 11.80 19.07
N ARG A 537 1.76 10.58 18.66
CA ARG A 537 1.38 9.51 19.62
C ARG A 537 2.64 8.98 20.32
N VAL A 538 2.66 8.96 21.65
CA VAL A 538 3.81 8.47 22.42
C VAL A 538 3.52 7.14 23.09
N VAL A 539 4.42 6.18 22.90
CA VAL A 539 4.40 4.87 23.55
C VAL A 539 5.61 4.76 24.47
N ARG A 540 5.41 4.37 25.73
CA ARG A 540 6.51 4.01 26.64
C ARG A 540 6.66 2.50 26.72
N SER A 541 7.90 2.01 26.62
CA SER A 541 8.26 0.59 26.75
C SER A 541 8.93 0.33 28.10
N SER A 542 8.73 -0.87 28.66
CA SER A 542 9.35 -1.31 29.91
C SER A 542 10.88 -1.35 29.85
N LYS A 543 11.47 -1.42 28.64
CA LYS A 543 12.91 -1.28 28.43
C LYS A 543 13.47 0.05 28.95
N GLY A 544 12.67 1.12 28.89
CA GLY A 544 13.04 2.45 29.41
C GLY A 544 13.05 2.55 30.95
N ARG A 545 12.54 1.54 31.68
CA ARG A 545 12.33 1.59 33.13
C ARG A 545 13.62 1.79 33.96
N LYS A 546 14.79 1.49 33.40
CA LYS A 546 16.09 1.77 34.02
C LYS A 546 16.39 3.27 34.17
N HIS A 547 15.79 4.11 33.32
CA HIS A 547 16.06 5.54 33.24
C HIS A 547 14.80 6.40 33.46
N SER A 548 13.61 5.83 33.25
CA SER A 548 12.32 6.49 33.46
C SER A 548 11.44 5.76 34.48
N LYS A 549 10.97 6.50 35.50
CA LYS A 549 9.91 6.05 36.42
C LYS A 549 8.51 6.01 35.78
N PHE A 550 8.36 6.56 34.58
CA PHE A 550 7.08 6.66 33.85
C PHE A 550 6.88 5.49 32.89
N SER A 551 7.94 4.80 32.47
CA SER A 551 7.87 3.55 31.73
C SER A 551 6.98 2.50 32.43
N PRO A 552 6.19 1.71 31.68
CA PRO A 552 5.39 0.63 32.26
C PRO A 552 6.27 -0.47 32.86
N GLU A 553 5.70 -1.29 33.73
CA GLU A 553 6.44 -2.38 34.38
C GLU A 553 6.84 -3.49 33.40
N ASP A 554 5.97 -3.74 32.41
CA ASP A 554 6.12 -4.74 31.37
C ASP A 554 5.54 -4.21 30.05
N GLY A 555 5.92 -4.82 28.93
CA GLY A 555 5.40 -4.50 27.60
C GLY A 555 5.56 -3.04 27.18
N ASN A 556 4.53 -2.52 26.53
CA ASN A 556 4.46 -1.20 25.91
C ASN A 556 3.11 -0.58 26.25
N ARG A 557 3.06 0.73 26.56
CA ARG A 557 1.83 1.45 26.92
C ARG A 557 1.68 2.73 26.11
N TYR A 558 0.48 3.00 25.60
CA TYR A 558 0.16 4.27 24.94
C TYR A 558 -0.15 5.35 25.97
N ASP A 559 0.60 6.46 25.92
CA ASP A 559 0.59 7.52 26.95
C ASP A 559 -0.03 8.86 26.47
N GLY A 560 -0.59 8.85 25.25
CA GLY A 560 -1.32 9.97 24.66
C GLY A 560 -0.53 10.79 23.65
N ILE A 561 -1.05 11.98 23.38
CA ILE A 561 -0.56 12.95 22.41
C ILE A 561 0.40 13.96 23.03
N TYR A 562 1.50 14.18 22.32
CA TYR A 562 2.53 15.16 22.63
C TYR A 562 2.79 16.01 21.40
N LYS A 563 3.37 17.19 21.59
CA LYS A 563 3.79 18.09 20.51
C LYS A 563 5.22 18.53 20.72
N VAL A 564 5.95 18.74 19.63
CA VAL A 564 7.35 19.20 19.66
C VAL A 564 7.34 20.70 19.98
N VAL A 565 7.96 21.06 21.10
CA VAL A 565 8.12 22.45 21.56
C VAL A 565 9.32 23.09 20.87
N LYS A 566 10.44 22.36 20.84
CA LYS A 566 11.65 22.73 20.11
C LYS A 566 12.49 21.52 19.78
N TYR A 567 13.42 21.69 18.85
CA TYR A 567 14.45 20.72 18.54
C TYR A 567 15.77 21.44 18.25
N TRP A 568 16.90 20.81 18.58
CA TRP A 568 18.25 21.39 18.43
C TRP A 568 19.31 20.27 18.27
N PRO A 569 20.46 20.55 17.63
CA PRO A 569 21.61 19.66 17.68
C PRO A 569 22.45 19.93 18.95
N GLU A 570 22.96 18.87 19.57
CA GLU A 570 23.80 18.95 20.77
C GLU A 570 24.87 17.84 20.72
N LYS A 571 26.01 17.99 21.41
CA LYS A 571 26.91 16.85 21.60
C LYS A 571 26.34 15.93 22.67
N GLY A 572 25.98 14.70 22.29
CA GLY A 572 25.48 13.67 23.20
C GLY A 572 26.57 13.14 24.13
N LYS A 573 26.19 12.30 25.09
CA LYS A 573 27.12 11.69 26.06
C LYS A 573 28.27 10.91 25.42
N SER A 574 28.02 10.34 24.25
CA SER A 574 29.01 9.62 23.44
C SER A 574 29.93 10.54 22.60
N GLY A 575 29.86 11.86 22.77
CA GLY A 575 30.76 12.85 22.15
C GLY A 575 30.38 13.30 20.73
N PHE A 576 29.57 12.51 20.03
CA PHE A 576 29.01 12.81 18.70
C PHE A 576 27.82 13.76 18.77
N LEU A 577 27.53 14.46 17.67
CA LEU A 577 26.33 15.28 17.52
C LEU A 577 25.09 14.39 17.48
N VAL A 578 24.11 14.69 18.32
CA VAL A 578 22.77 14.10 18.33
C VAL A 578 21.72 15.18 18.15
N TRP A 579 20.61 14.85 17.50
CA TRP A 579 19.46 15.75 17.41
C TRP A 579 18.52 15.49 18.58
N ARG A 580 18.16 16.55 19.31
CA ARG A 580 17.30 16.46 20.50
C ARG A 580 15.98 17.18 20.25
N TYR A 581 14.91 16.63 20.80
CA TYR A 581 13.54 17.11 20.60
C TYR A 581 12.87 17.22 21.97
N LEU A 582 12.43 18.41 22.37
CA LEU A 582 11.60 18.59 23.56
C LEU A 582 10.14 18.36 23.19
N LEU A 583 9.55 17.28 23.70
CA LEU A 583 8.13 16.99 23.54
C LEU A 583 7.37 17.28 24.83
N LYS A 584 6.18 17.88 24.71
CA LYS A 584 5.28 18.20 25.82
C LYS A 584 3.88 17.67 25.56
N ARG A 585 3.26 17.10 26.59
CA ARG A 585 1.93 16.47 26.50
C ARG A 585 0.85 17.51 26.22
N ASN A 586 -0.03 17.21 25.27
CA ASN A 586 -1.20 18.03 24.92
C ASN A 586 -2.35 17.08 24.54
N ASP A 587 -3.00 16.54 25.56
CA ASP A 587 -3.96 15.43 25.47
C ASP A 587 -4.89 15.49 26.70
N ASP A 588 -6.20 15.46 26.46
CA ASP A 588 -7.23 15.62 27.49
C ASP A 588 -7.45 14.35 28.33
N GLU A 589 -7.01 13.18 27.87
CA GLU A 589 -7.07 11.96 28.68
C GLU A 589 -6.01 12.02 29.79
N PRO A 590 -6.32 11.61 31.04
CA PRO A 590 -5.36 11.70 32.14
C PRO A 590 -4.18 10.74 31.95
N ALA A 591 -2.96 11.24 32.22
CA ALA A 591 -1.73 10.48 31.99
C ALA A 591 -1.65 9.20 32.86
N PRO A 592 -1.27 8.02 32.33
CA PRO A 592 -1.42 6.72 33.00
C PRO A 592 -0.81 6.52 34.38
N TRP A 593 0.22 7.30 34.75
CA TRP A 593 0.89 7.21 36.05
C TRP A 593 0.23 8.05 37.14
N THR A 594 -0.63 9.01 36.77
CA THR A 594 -1.40 9.84 37.71
C THR A 594 -2.47 9.00 38.43
N ARG A 595 -3.01 9.50 39.55
CA ARG A 595 -4.12 8.84 40.25
C ARG A 595 -5.32 8.66 39.31
N ASP A 596 -5.76 9.74 38.70
CA ASP A 596 -6.94 9.77 37.86
C ASP A 596 -6.76 8.92 36.57
N GLY A 597 -5.53 8.85 36.04
CA GLY A 597 -5.15 7.94 34.96
C GLY A 597 -5.22 6.46 35.36
N LYS A 598 -4.71 6.09 36.54
CA LYS A 598 -4.81 4.72 37.09
C LYS A 598 -6.26 4.32 37.35
N GLU A 599 -7.06 5.23 37.89
CA GLU A 599 -8.49 5.03 38.11
C GLU A 599 -9.22 4.82 36.77
N ARG A 600 -8.93 5.64 35.75
CA ARG A 600 -9.49 5.47 34.40
C ARG A 600 -9.10 4.14 33.76
N ILE A 601 -7.83 3.72 33.85
CA ILE A 601 -7.36 2.41 33.35
C ILE A 601 -8.14 1.26 33.99
N LYS A 602 -8.32 1.31 35.32
CA LYS A 602 -9.09 0.32 36.08
C LYS A 602 -10.57 0.31 35.67
N LYS A 603 -11.15 1.50 35.45
CA LYS A 603 -12.55 1.73 35.09
C LYS A 603 -12.88 1.27 33.67
N LEU A 604 -11.96 1.47 32.72
CA LEU A 604 -12.04 0.99 31.35
C LEU A 604 -11.64 -0.48 31.19
N GLY A 605 -11.18 -1.15 32.25
CA GLY A 605 -10.78 -2.56 32.22
C GLY A 605 -9.58 -2.85 31.32
N LEU A 606 -8.67 -1.90 31.14
CA LEU A 606 -7.52 -2.05 30.24
C LEU A 606 -6.49 -3.00 30.86
N THR A 607 -6.25 -4.13 30.20
CA THR A 607 -5.27 -5.16 30.60
C THR A 607 -4.13 -5.25 29.59
N MET A 608 -3.01 -5.86 29.99
CA MET A 608 -1.93 -6.23 29.06
C MET A 608 -2.47 -7.15 27.96
N GLN A 609 -2.30 -6.76 26.70
CA GLN A 609 -2.68 -7.58 25.55
C GLN A 609 -1.53 -8.49 25.14
N TYR A 610 -1.83 -9.76 24.90
CA TYR A 610 -0.87 -10.79 24.46
C TYR A 610 -1.25 -11.31 23.07
N PRO A 611 -0.31 -11.87 22.29
CA PRO A 611 -0.63 -12.60 21.07
C PRO A 611 -1.57 -13.79 21.37
N GLU A 612 -2.42 -14.16 20.42
CA GLU A 612 -3.34 -15.29 20.56
C GLU A 612 -2.56 -16.61 20.75
N GLY A 613 -2.93 -17.41 21.77
CA GLY A 613 -2.22 -18.64 22.13
C GLY A 613 -0.94 -18.44 22.97
N TYR A 614 -0.51 -17.21 23.24
CA TYR A 614 0.74 -16.93 23.96
C TYR A 614 0.69 -17.37 25.43
N LEU A 615 -0.41 -17.10 26.13
CA LEU A 615 -0.53 -17.41 27.56
C LEU A 615 -0.64 -18.92 27.79
N GLU A 616 -1.36 -19.60 26.90
CA GLU A 616 -1.48 -21.06 26.86
C GLU A 616 -0.11 -21.71 26.62
N ALA A 617 0.68 -21.18 25.69
CA ALA A 617 2.03 -21.68 25.41
C ALA A 617 3.04 -21.41 26.53
N VAL A 618 2.93 -20.27 27.24
CA VAL A 618 3.75 -20.01 28.43
C VAL A 618 3.36 -20.96 29.56
N ALA A 619 2.07 -21.14 29.85
CA ALA A 619 1.59 -22.05 30.88
C ALA A 619 1.94 -23.53 30.58
N ALA A 620 1.98 -23.93 29.31
CA ALA A 620 2.47 -25.26 28.92
C ALA A 620 3.97 -25.43 29.27
N LYS A 621 4.82 -24.45 28.90
CA LYS A 621 6.26 -24.48 29.21
C LYS A 621 6.58 -24.38 30.69
N GLU A 622 5.75 -23.70 31.47
CA GLU A 622 5.91 -23.62 32.93
C GLU A 622 5.60 -24.98 33.56
N LYS A 623 4.51 -25.66 33.15
CA LYS A 623 4.22 -27.04 33.55
C LYS A 623 5.30 -28.03 33.11
N GLU A 624 5.85 -27.90 31.91
CA GLU A 624 6.99 -28.71 31.45
C GLU A 624 8.27 -28.49 32.27
N LYS A 625 8.42 -27.33 32.94
CA LYS A 625 9.53 -27.05 33.86
C LYS A 625 9.25 -27.51 35.28
N GLU A 626 8.00 -27.40 35.75
CA GLU A 626 7.59 -27.94 37.05
C GLU A 626 7.70 -29.47 37.05
N ASN A 627 7.17 -30.16 36.04
CA ASN A 627 7.29 -31.62 35.90
C ASN A 627 8.76 -32.07 35.83
N LYS A 628 9.66 -31.29 35.20
CA LYS A 628 11.10 -31.58 35.15
C LYS A 628 11.84 -31.38 36.47
N ASN A 629 11.24 -30.67 37.43
CA ASN A 629 11.83 -30.50 38.76
C ASN A 629 11.32 -31.54 39.78
N ASP A 630 10.18 -32.19 39.52
CA ASP A 630 9.66 -33.29 40.36
C ASP A 630 10.35 -34.64 40.07
N ASP A 631 10.85 -34.87 38.84
CA ASP A 631 11.54 -36.12 38.46
C ASP A 631 13.00 -36.23 38.98
N ASP A 632 13.60 -35.15 39.53
CA ASP A 632 15.01 -35.09 39.98
C ASP A 632 15.20 -35.31 41.51
N GLU A 633 14.15 -35.58 42.29
CA GLU A 633 14.25 -35.82 43.77
C GLU A 633 14.32 -37.32 44.19
N VAL A 634 14.71 -38.25 43.30
CA VAL A 634 14.96 -39.67 43.68
C VAL A 634 16.25 -40.24 43.07
N GLU A 635 17.40 -39.92 43.67
CA GLU A 635 18.43 -40.91 44.07
C GLU A 635 19.43 -40.25 45.04
N GLU A 636 19.70 -40.91 46.17
CA GLU A 636 20.56 -40.38 47.23
C GLU A 636 21.91 -41.14 47.29
N THR A 637 22.96 -40.39 47.66
CA THR A 637 24.19 -40.80 48.38
C THR A 637 25.53 -40.86 47.59
N PRO A 638 26.71 -40.84 48.24
CA PRO A 638 27.23 -39.61 48.89
C PRO A 638 28.75 -39.35 48.68
N THR A 639 29.23 -38.09 48.66
CA THR A 639 30.61 -37.80 49.15
C THR A 639 30.95 -36.32 49.48
N LYS A 640 31.37 -36.11 50.73
CA LYS A 640 32.26 -35.07 51.30
C LYS A 640 32.72 -33.85 50.44
N GLY A 641 31.93 -32.77 50.50
CA GLY A 641 32.23 -31.61 51.36
C GLY A 641 33.21 -30.49 50.94
N LYS A 642 32.68 -29.25 50.86
CA LYS A 642 33.19 -28.08 51.63
C LYS A 642 32.13 -26.95 51.71
N ARG A 643 32.04 -26.30 52.88
CA ARG A 643 31.03 -25.28 53.24
C ARG A 643 31.36 -23.89 52.66
N LYS A 644 30.35 -23.11 52.23
CA LYS A 644 30.09 -21.77 52.85
C LYS A 644 28.70 -21.15 52.58
N ARG A 645 28.02 -20.86 53.70
CA ARG A 645 27.00 -19.81 53.96
C ARG A 645 25.87 -19.55 52.95
N LYS A 646 24.73 -20.18 53.24
CA LYS A 646 23.38 -19.60 53.14
C LYS A 646 23.29 -18.38 54.09
N SER A 647 22.61 -17.31 53.66
CA SER A 647 21.99 -16.34 54.57
C SER A 647 20.49 -16.34 54.31
N GLN A 648 19.70 -16.37 55.37
CA GLN A 648 18.24 -16.46 55.29
C GLN A 648 17.64 -15.06 55.25
N THR A 649 16.57 -14.90 54.49
CA THR A 649 15.49 -13.99 54.88
C THR A 649 14.18 -14.70 54.58
N VAL A 650 13.29 -14.71 55.56
CA VAL A 650 12.07 -15.54 55.57
C VAL A 650 10.97 -14.84 54.78
N VAL A 651 10.28 -15.58 53.92
CA VAL A 651 8.95 -15.20 53.44
C VAL A 651 8.05 -16.43 53.61
N GLU A 652 6.94 -16.25 54.33
CA GLU A 652 6.03 -17.32 54.70
C GLU A 652 5.26 -17.84 53.48
N LYS A 653 5.19 -19.18 53.34
CA LYS A 653 4.27 -19.81 52.38
C LYS A 653 2.84 -19.66 52.89
N SER A 654 2.08 -18.74 52.29
CA SER A 654 0.61 -18.80 52.31
C SER A 654 0.11 -19.31 50.96
N SER A 655 -0.54 -20.48 50.98
CA SER A 655 -1.07 -21.13 49.76
C SER A 655 -2.28 -20.35 49.23
N PRO A 656 -2.31 -19.95 47.94
CA PRO A 656 -3.47 -19.27 47.39
C PRO A 656 -4.62 -20.28 47.17
N THR A 657 -5.68 -20.12 47.95
CA THR A 657 -6.95 -20.80 47.69
C THR A 657 -7.51 -20.41 46.32
N LYS A 658 -8.12 -21.37 45.62
CA LYS A 658 -8.80 -21.16 44.33
C LYS A 658 -9.90 -20.11 44.49
N SER A 659 -9.59 -18.86 44.16
CA SER A 659 -10.58 -17.81 43.95
C SER A 659 -10.61 -17.46 42.47
N THR A 660 -11.76 -17.67 41.83
CA THR A 660 -11.99 -17.16 40.48
C THR A 660 -11.93 -15.63 40.52
N PRO A 661 -11.18 -14.97 39.62
CA PRO A 661 -11.11 -13.52 39.64
C PRO A 661 -12.50 -12.95 39.35
N LYS A 662 -13.07 -12.23 40.31
CA LYS A 662 -14.33 -11.50 40.14
C LYS A 662 -14.19 -10.63 38.88
N LYS A 663 -15.01 -10.91 37.85
CA LYS A 663 -15.04 -10.10 36.61
C LYS A 663 -15.18 -8.63 36.99
N MET A 664 -14.12 -7.85 36.78
CA MET A 664 -14.16 -6.41 37.05
C MET A 664 -15.21 -5.79 36.14
N LYS A 665 -16.15 -5.05 36.74
CA LYS A 665 -17.23 -4.38 36.01
C LYS A 665 -16.64 -3.19 35.24
N VAL A 666 -16.39 -3.41 33.95
CA VAL A 666 -15.98 -2.37 32.99
C VAL A 666 -17.07 -1.29 32.95
N GLU A 667 -16.69 -0.01 32.94
CA GLU A 667 -17.65 1.07 32.70
C GLU A 667 -18.11 1.03 31.24
N ALA A 668 -19.43 1.05 31.03
CA ALA A 668 -20.02 1.08 29.71
C ALA A 668 -19.57 2.31 28.91
N TYR A 669 -19.43 2.14 27.59
CA TYR A 669 -19.10 3.21 26.67
C TYR A 669 -20.15 4.33 26.73
N LYS A 670 -19.69 5.58 26.70
CA LYS A 670 -20.57 6.76 26.83
C LYS A 670 -20.67 7.49 25.51
N LEU A 671 -21.74 7.18 24.77
CA LEU A 671 -22.16 7.96 23.61
C LEU A 671 -22.56 9.38 24.05
N SER A 672 -22.12 10.39 23.30
CA SER A 672 -22.53 11.78 23.47
C SER A 672 -24.03 11.96 23.15
N LYS A 673 -24.61 13.10 23.52
CA LYS A 673 -26.02 13.41 23.15
C LYS A 673 -26.21 13.44 21.64
N GLU A 674 -25.22 13.97 20.92
CA GLU A 674 -25.19 14.11 19.47
C GLU A 674 -25.04 12.75 18.78
N GLN A 675 -24.12 11.90 19.23
CA GLN A 675 -23.96 10.53 18.73
C GLN A 675 -25.25 9.72 18.88
N LYS A 676 -25.97 9.86 20.01
CA LYS A 676 -27.27 9.22 20.21
C LYS A 676 -28.39 9.75 19.30
N ALA A 677 -28.31 11.01 18.89
CA ALA A 677 -29.24 11.57 17.90
C ALA A 677 -28.94 10.98 16.52
N LEU A 678 -27.68 11.04 16.06
CA LEU A 678 -27.28 10.50 14.75
C LEU A 678 -27.55 8.99 14.60
N ILE A 679 -27.37 8.19 15.66
CA ILE A 679 -27.74 6.76 15.68
C ILE A 679 -29.25 6.56 15.51
N LYS A 680 -30.06 7.46 16.09
CA LYS A 680 -31.52 7.40 15.99
C LYS A 680 -32.03 7.88 14.62
N ASP A 681 -31.34 8.84 14.02
CA ASP A 681 -31.68 9.41 12.70
C ASP A 681 -31.35 8.43 11.55
N ASP A 682 -30.50 7.42 11.78
CA ASP A 682 -30.21 6.33 10.84
C ASP A 682 -31.26 5.20 10.91
N GLU A 683 -32.49 5.53 10.52
CA GLU A 683 -33.65 4.61 10.61
C GLU A 683 -33.45 3.30 9.81
N LEU A 684 -32.72 3.35 8.70
CA LEU A 684 -32.47 2.19 7.82
C LEU A 684 -31.64 1.10 8.51
N ASN A 685 -30.69 1.48 9.36
CA ASN A 685 -29.79 0.55 10.04
C ASN A 685 -30.18 0.28 11.50
N LYS A 686 -31.39 0.64 11.91
CA LYS A 686 -31.87 0.51 13.30
C LYS A 686 -31.52 -0.85 13.95
N LYS A 687 -31.73 -1.97 13.24
CA LYS A 687 -31.40 -3.31 13.75
C LYS A 687 -29.90 -3.51 14.04
N LEU A 688 -29.05 -3.00 13.16
CA LEU A 688 -27.58 -3.07 13.31
C LEU A 688 -27.11 -2.17 14.46
N TRP A 689 -27.74 -1.00 14.62
CA TRP A 689 -27.50 -0.12 15.76
C TRP A 689 -27.98 -0.71 17.08
N ASP A 690 -29.14 -1.35 17.11
CA ASP A 690 -29.65 -2.07 18.29
C ASP A 690 -28.65 -3.17 18.71
N GLU A 691 -28.18 -4.02 17.77
CA GLU A 691 -27.15 -5.05 18.02
C GLU A 691 -25.83 -4.44 18.54
N ALA A 692 -25.35 -3.36 17.92
CA ALA A 692 -24.14 -2.69 18.36
C ALA A 692 -24.30 -2.09 19.77
N MET A 693 -25.46 -1.51 20.08
CA MET A 693 -25.75 -0.88 21.38
C MET A 693 -25.83 -1.87 22.54
N GLU A 694 -26.20 -3.14 22.31
CA GLU A 694 -26.09 -4.19 23.35
C GLU A 694 -24.66 -4.34 23.88
N SER A 695 -23.67 -4.05 23.03
CA SER A 695 -22.24 -4.13 23.36
C SER A 695 -21.66 -2.88 24.02
N LEU A 696 -22.48 -1.89 24.39
CA LEU A 696 -22.02 -0.70 25.16
C LEU A 696 -21.35 -1.09 26.48
N ASN A 697 -21.72 -2.22 27.08
CA ASN A 697 -21.12 -2.75 28.31
C ASN A 697 -19.63 -3.17 28.16
N LEU A 698 -19.11 -3.28 26.93
CA LEU A 698 -17.72 -3.64 26.64
C LEU A 698 -16.74 -2.46 26.79
N GLY A 699 -17.22 -1.28 27.16
CA GLY A 699 -16.39 -0.08 27.33
C GLY A 699 -15.71 0.31 26.02
N PRO A 700 -14.40 0.62 25.97
CA PRO A 700 -13.71 1.02 24.75
C PRO A 700 -13.87 0.06 23.56
N ARG A 701 -14.05 -1.24 23.83
CA ARG A 701 -14.22 -2.27 22.79
C ARG A 701 -15.57 -2.20 22.06
N PHE A 702 -16.51 -1.38 22.52
CA PHE A 702 -17.73 -1.04 21.77
C PHE A 702 -17.39 -0.53 20.36
N ILE A 703 -16.34 0.28 20.22
CA ILE A 703 -15.91 0.83 18.92
C ILE A 703 -15.52 -0.29 17.93
N ASN A 704 -14.84 -1.33 18.40
CA ASN A 704 -14.51 -2.51 17.59
C ASN A 704 -15.78 -3.25 17.11
N LYS A 705 -16.83 -3.32 17.95
CA LYS A 705 -18.10 -3.94 17.56
C LYS A 705 -18.84 -3.08 16.52
N VAL A 706 -18.81 -1.76 16.63
CA VAL A 706 -19.35 -0.85 15.60
C VAL A 706 -18.57 -1.01 14.29
N GLU A 707 -17.24 -1.12 14.36
CA GLU A 707 -16.39 -1.40 13.20
C GLU A 707 -16.82 -2.70 12.52
N GLU A 708 -16.88 -3.82 13.25
CA GLU A 708 -17.31 -5.13 12.76
C GLU A 708 -18.71 -5.12 12.11
N VAL A 709 -19.67 -4.40 12.71
CA VAL A 709 -21.06 -4.31 12.21
C VAL A 709 -21.18 -3.50 10.92
N PHE A 710 -20.32 -2.48 10.74
CA PHE A 710 -20.36 -1.58 9.58
C PHE A 710 -19.16 -1.75 8.63
N LEU A 711 -18.60 -2.96 8.54
CA LEU A 711 -17.64 -3.33 7.49
C LEU A 711 -18.33 -3.46 6.13
N CYS A 712 -17.75 -2.84 5.10
CA CYS A 712 -18.13 -3.10 3.72
C CYS A 712 -17.60 -4.46 3.27
N ILE A 713 -18.48 -5.34 2.78
CA ILE A 713 -18.11 -6.69 2.33
C ILE A 713 -17.07 -6.71 1.19
N CYS A 714 -16.99 -5.65 0.38
CA CYS A 714 -16.11 -5.56 -0.78
C CYS A 714 -14.66 -5.20 -0.40
N CYS A 715 -14.45 -4.13 0.37
CA CYS A 715 -13.10 -3.70 0.78
C CYS A 715 -12.66 -4.21 2.16
N GLN A 716 -13.59 -4.77 2.96
CA GLN A 716 -13.36 -5.24 4.34
C GLN A 716 -12.90 -4.13 5.30
N GLU A 717 -13.29 -2.89 5.03
CA GLU A 717 -13.03 -1.72 5.88
C GLU A 717 -14.35 -1.10 6.36
N VAL A 718 -14.30 -0.26 7.41
CA VAL A 718 -15.46 0.54 7.86
C VAL A 718 -16.01 1.34 6.69
N VAL A 719 -17.31 1.21 6.45
CA VAL A 719 -17.98 1.73 5.26
C VAL A 719 -17.83 3.25 5.10
N TYR A 720 -17.43 3.68 3.90
CA TYR A 720 -17.25 5.08 3.53
C TYR A 720 -18.15 5.44 2.36
N GLN A 721 -18.80 6.62 2.43
CA GLN A 721 -19.97 6.98 1.64
C GLN A 721 -20.97 5.79 1.58
N PRO A 722 -21.51 5.34 2.72
CA PRO A 722 -22.36 4.16 2.79
C PRO A 722 -23.59 4.29 1.92
N ILE A 723 -23.79 3.33 1.04
CA ILE A 723 -25.09 3.01 0.45
C ILE A 723 -25.69 1.92 1.32
N THR A 724 -26.79 2.24 2.02
CA THR A 724 -27.62 1.22 2.67
C THR A 724 -28.61 0.73 1.63
N THR A 725 -28.46 -0.52 1.17
CA THR A 725 -29.32 -1.10 0.14
C THR A 725 -30.74 -1.36 0.65
N GLU A 726 -31.70 -1.56 -0.25
CA GLU A 726 -33.09 -1.91 0.13
C GLU A 726 -33.16 -3.23 0.92
N CYS A 727 -32.24 -4.15 0.66
CA CYS A 727 -32.03 -5.38 1.43
C CYS A 727 -31.21 -5.16 2.73
N GLN A 728 -31.11 -3.93 3.24
CA GLN A 728 -30.53 -3.53 4.52
C GLN A 728 -29.03 -3.87 4.72
N HIS A 729 -28.24 -3.88 3.64
CA HIS A 729 -26.78 -4.07 3.71
C HIS A 729 -26.03 -2.78 3.41
N ASN A 730 -24.89 -2.56 4.09
CA ASN A 730 -24.07 -1.37 3.91
C ASN A 730 -22.85 -1.66 3.03
N VAL A 731 -22.71 -0.89 1.95
CA VAL A 731 -21.61 -1.02 0.98
C VAL A 731 -21.06 0.37 0.68
N CYS A 732 -19.74 0.51 0.52
CA CYS A 732 -19.15 1.77 0.10
C CYS A 732 -19.68 2.15 -1.30
N ARG A 733 -20.02 3.43 -1.52
CA ARG A 733 -20.50 3.91 -2.82
C ARG A 733 -19.60 3.47 -3.97
N GLU A 734 -18.29 3.65 -3.84
CA GLU A 734 -17.35 3.22 -4.88
C GLU A 734 -17.37 1.71 -5.13
N CYS A 735 -17.45 0.89 -4.08
CA CYS A 735 -17.48 -0.56 -4.23
C CYS A 735 -18.73 -1.02 -4.98
N LEU A 736 -19.89 -0.41 -4.68
CA LEU A 736 -21.13 -0.69 -5.39
C LEU A 736 -21.09 -0.15 -6.84
N GLN A 737 -20.51 1.03 -7.06
CA GLN A 737 -20.29 1.58 -8.41
C GLN A 737 -19.35 0.69 -9.25
N ARG A 738 -18.28 0.15 -8.67
CA ARG A 738 -17.37 -0.80 -9.36
C ARG A 738 -18.11 -2.11 -9.71
N SER A 739 -18.99 -2.60 -8.84
CA SER A 739 -19.87 -3.75 -9.13
C SER A 739 -20.78 -3.48 -10.33
N PHE A 740 -21.44 -2.31 -10.36
CA PHE A 740 -22.36 -1.93 -11.44
C PHE A 740 -21.63 -1.65 -12.76
N LYS A 741 -20.41 -1.08 -12.72
CA LYS A 741 -19.53 -0.92 -13.89
C LYS A 741 -19.10 -2.26 -14.50
N ALA A 742 -19.03 -3.32 -13.68
CA ALA A 742 -18.79 -4.70 -14.12
C ALA A 742 -20.09 -5.46 -14.48
N GLU A 743 -21.19 -4.73 -14.75
CA GLU A 743 -22.54 -5.27 -15.05
C GLU A 743 -23.16 -6.16 -13.94
N VAL A 744 -22.63 -6.12 -12.72
CA VAL A 744 -23.16 -6.86 -11.57
C VAL A 744 -24.08 -5.95 -10.75
N TYR A 745 -25.36 -5.93 -11.13
CA TYR A 745 -26.45 -5.13 -10.53
C TYR A 745 -27.07 -5.74 -9.27
N THR A 746 -26.33 -6.59 -8.54
CA THR A 746 -26.82 -7.25 -7.32
C THR A 746 -26.09 -6.74 -6.09
N CYS A 747 -26.74 -6.80 -4.92
CA CYS A 747 -26.12 -6.46 -3.64
C CYS A 747 -24.92 -7.38 -3.37
N PRO A 748 -23.68 -6.86 -3.22
CA PRO A 748 -22.48 -7.68 -3.00
C PRO A 748 -22.51 -8.57 -1.75
N ALA A 749 -23.34 -8.25 -0.76
CA ALA A 749 -23.44 -9.00 0.50
C ALA A 749 -24.39 -10.21 0.42
N CYS A 750 -25.55 -10.06 -0.22
CA CYS A 750 -26.62 -11.07 -0.22
C CYS A 750 -27.13 -11.49 -1.60
N ARG A 751 -26.57 -10.94 -2.69
CA ARG A 751 -26.96 -11.16 -4.09
C ARG A 751 -28.42 -10.83 -4.44
N HIS A 752 -29.11 -10.05 -3.61
CA HIS A 752 -30.42 -9.47 -3.98
C HIS A 752 -30.26 -8.59 -5.23
N ASP A 753 -31.16 -8.72 -6.20
CA ASP A 753 -31.16 -7.87 -7.39
C ASP A 753 -31.58 -6.44 -7.00
N LEU A 754 -30.79 -5.46 -7.42
CA LEU A 754 -31.03 -4.03 -7.19
C LEU A 754 -31.51 -3.33 -8.48
N GLY A 755 -31.38 -4.00 -9.64
CA GLY A 755 -31.71 -3.45 -10.95
C GLY A 755 -30.67 -2.44 -11.49
N LYS A 756 -30.68 -2.26 -12.82
CA LYS A 756 -29.72 -1.39 -13.53
C LYS A 756 -29.82 0.10 -13.13
N ASN A 757 -31.04 0.54 -12.79
CA ASN A 757 -31.35 1.95 -12.50
C ASN A 757 -31.33 2.27 -11.00
N TYR A 758 -30.67 1.45 -10.17
CA TYR A 758 -30.63 1.63 -8.72
C TYR A 758 -30.00 2.97 -8.31
N GLN A 759 -30.73 3.77 -7.54
CA GLN A 759 -30.26 5.09 -7.11
C GLN A 759 -29.32 4.98 -5.88
N MET A 760 -28.01 5.06 -6.12
CA MET A 760 -26.97 4.98 -5.10
C MET A 760 -26.89 6.24 -4.20
N THR A 761 -27.91 6.44 -3.38
CA THR A 761 -28.00 7.55 -2.42
C THR A 761 -27.19 7.25 -1.16
N VAL A 762 -26.28 8.16 -0.80
CA VAL A 762 -25.45 8.01 0.41
C VAL A 762 -26.28 8.23 1.68
N ASN A 763 -26.22 7.28 2.60
CA ASN A 763 -26.78 7.37 3.94
C ASN A 763 -25.97 8.39 4.77
N LYS A 764 -26.42 9.65 4.75
CA LYS A 764 -25.78 10.76 5.46
C LYS A 764 -25.79 10.59 7.00
N PRO A 765 -26.89 10.15 7.65
CA PRO A 765 -26.87 9.81 9.08
C PRO A 765 -25.77 8.81 9.44
N LEU A 766 -25.68 7.67 8.75
CA LEU A 766 -24.64 6.66 8.98
C LEU A 766 -23.24 7.22 8.77
N GLN A 767 -23.00 7.97 7.68
CA GLN A 767 -21.72 8.61 7.42
C GLN A 767 -21.34 9.59 8.56
N ALA A 768 -22.28 10.37 9.08
CA ALA A 768 -22.03 11.34 10.13
C ALA A 768 -21.62 10.66 11.45
N ILE A 769 -22.37 9.63 11.90
CA ILE A 769 -22.02 8.91 13.13
C ILE A 769 -20.70 8.15 13.00
N LEU A 770 -20.43 7.49 11.87
CA LEU A 770 -19.15 6.81 11.66
C LEU A 770 -17.97 7.80 11.65
N THR A 771 -18.14 9.00 11.09
CA THR A 771 -17.12 10.06 11.14
C THR A 771 -16.86 10.54 12.58
N GLN A 772 -17.87 10.56 13.45
CA GLN A 772 -17.71 10.91 14.87
C GLN A 772 -17.10 9.77 15.72
N LEU A 773 -17.41 8.51 15.41
CA LEU A 773 -16.90 7.34 16.14
C LEU A 773 -15.47 6.95 15.68
N PHE A 774 -15.14 7.21 14.42
CA PHE A 774 -13.83 6.93 13.81
C PHE A 774 -13.18 8.18 13.19
N PRO A 775 -12.81 9.22 13.98
CA PRO A 775 -12.20 10.44 13.43
C PRO A 775 -10.97 10.14 12.55
N GLY A 776 -11.02 10.62 11.31
CA GLY A 776 -9.94 10.45 10.33
C GLY A 776 -10.03 9.21 9.44
N TYR A 777 -11.03 8.33 9.60
CA TYR A 777 -11.17 7.10 8.77
C TYR A 777 -11.46 7.36 7.29
N SER A 778 -11.98 8.56 6.98
CA SER A 778 -12.19 9.06 5.61
C SER A 778 -10.91 9.62 4.95
N SER A 779 -9.82 9.79 5.70
CA SER A 779 -8.60 10.42 5.18
C SER A 779 -7.91 9.50 4.18
N GLY A 780 -7.80 9.94 2.92
CA GLY A 780 -7.20 9.15 1.83
C GLY A 780 -8.15 8.15 1.17
N ARG A 781 -9.47 8.31 1.35
CA ARG A 781 -10.52 7.58 0.62
C ARG A 781 -11.41 8.52 -0.20
N CYS A 782 -10.82 9.56 -0.79
CA CYS A 782 -11.53 10.62 -1.50
C CYS A 782 -11.90 10.20 -2.93
#